data_AF-A0A3C0VA21-F1
#
_entry.id   AF-A0A3C0VA21-F1
#
_cell.length_a   1.000
_cell.length_b   1.000
_cell.length_c   1.000
_cell.angle_alpha   90.00
_cell.angle_beta   90.00
_cell.angle_gamma   90.00
#
_symmetry.space_group_name_H-M   'P 1'
#
loop_
_entity.id
_entity.type
_entity.pdbx_description
1 polymer ?
#
loop_
_entity_poly.entity_id
_entity_poly.type
_entity_poly.pdbx_seq_one_letter_code
_entity_poly.pdbx_strand_id
1 'polypeptide(L)'
;MTKASLSLRAAFCLVSIAAAGWSLAAIPVSGIADKTVYADRVTFTVSSEAGYEYTQLRLTSEPVATSIPVVLDQPVQVTYPQYYELNARRRLVSSGAEESARIRFIVRSSERKNAEWGLPPWTPYRLINSAAAEFAGSRLTIVAPAAYPQGMEIPVIAFVRTEEGKRVGVNGPVAAAAYPDRMLELVRGQGSTFLPAAASAGTIAYDASVQTLAASAQIAIDAATTWQAAPAAIGVSTTWPRNARVSVGSDLAIDAGVTLTIEAGAVVRIGPGVEIFVNGALTVNGTLAEPVVFAPADRTAPWGGLVFKGSASRGTIAGAIMTASGADPDWFDNNPGSGATHLGNECLFYLSGGARVEFTDSWLIDHYGQAGHGESSYLTMTRCLVQKFLTFGEYNGGEVRLFDSAIIEFPDKDAPFADDDSDGVYLTSGTHRIVDCVIGFLHDDGVDSGSGAGGLVEITRCWIEACYHEALAWSCDSGTRLPTIADTVVINSGQGIEAGWGNPRVEADRCLCVGNAVGARFGDNYDWDYDGFLHVTNSLLLHNLRDVWGRAWDTWEEHPLQMDVSQNLLTAADPLHPANAVWDPAADAERLAPFLPAPDDTVGMGIATREARLEMSRIGEGVPIGLSTFSRKTVAADYEVASDSGVLAAGTVAFPPGRTVQILAIDVAVPQDHAYIRVTLLNPVNAELSDRAELLFLPDTRTTIIPTGSVWKYWDKDVDQGTAWRELTFDDSAWASGPAELGYGDGDEATVIDGGPSNDRNPTAYFRRKFQVDDPSRVLSVRVNLRRDDGAVVHINGVEVFRTNMPAGPIVYETWASSSGTDENAFYTQDTAPSVLVAGENIIACEVHQANATSSDLSFDLELQAELDPMPPAPGFIRGDANGDRRVDISDVVTILRVLFASAQTDCGDALDANDSGGMDIADAVYVLSYLFAGGPPPAPPFPLRGQDPTADELTCERR
;
A
#
# COMPACT_ATOMS: atom_id res chain seq x y z
N MET A 1 -0.50 35.33 -40.83
CA MET A 1 -1.33 36.11 -41.79
C MET A 1 -2.77 35.61 -41.73
N THR A 2 -3.72 36.31 -42.36
CA THR A 2 -5.16 36.33 -42.00
C THR A 2 -6.01 35.12 -42.41
N LYS A 3 -7.09 34.88 -41.64
CA LYS A 3 -8.27 34.07 -42.01
C LYS A 3 -8.85 34.49 -43.39
N ALA A 4 -9.04 33.57 -44.33
CA ALA A 4 -10.13 33.53 -45.33
C ALA A 4 -9.96 32.42 -46.41
N SER A 5 -11.10 31.88 -46.89
CA SER A 5 -11.28 30.96 -48.05
C SER A 5 -10.73 29.53 -47.88
N LEU A 6 -11.39 28.44 -48.30
CA LEU A 6 -12.46 28.23 -49.29
C LEU A 6 -13.53 27.21 -48.83
N SER A 7 -14.82 27.55 -48.96
CA SER A 7 -15.90 26.57 -49.14
C SER A 7 -17.13 27.23 -49.77
N LEU A 8 -17.30 27.11 -51.09
CA LEU A 8 -18.48 27.67 -51.77
C LEU A 8 -18.86 26.89 -53.04
N ARG A 9 -19.86 26.00 -52.91
CA ARG A 9 -20.74 25.43 -53.96
C ARG A 9 -21.78 24.56 -53.23
N ALA A 10 -23.08 24.60 -53.50
CA ALA A 10 -23.95 25.65 -54.05
C ALA A 10 -25.38 25.32 -53.59
N ALA A 11 -26.20 26.31 -53.25
CA ALA A 11 -27.61 26.08 -52.88
C ALA A 11 -28.49 25.83 -54.13
N PHE A 12 -29.64 25.15 -53.97
CA PHE A 12 -30.96 25.78 -54.20
C PHE A 12 -32.18 24.91 -53.80
N CYS A 13 -33.19 25.62 -53.27
CA CYS A 13 -34.64 25.29 -53.17
C CYS A 13 -35.17 24.15 -52.29
N LEU A 14 -35.98 24.55 -51.30
CA LEU A 14 -36.98 23.73 -50.61
C LEU A 14 -38.13 23.33 -51.55
N VAL A 15 -38.64 22.11 -51.37
CA VAL A 15 -40.07 21.79 -51.53
C VAL A 15 -40.51 21.02 -50.29
N SER A 16 -41.53 21.55 -49.59
CA SER A 16 -42.06 20.95 -48.38
C SER A 16 -42.87 19.68 -48.70
N ILE A 17 -42.42 18.52 -48.23
CA ILE A 17 -43.28 17.35 -48.05
C ILE A 17 -43.37 17.09 -46.55
N ALA A 18 -44.58 17.24 -46.01
CA ALA A 18 -44.86 16.85 -44.64
C ALA A 18 -44.85 15.32 -44.54
N ALA A 19 -43.77 14.76 -44.04
CA ALA A 19 -43.77 13.40 -43.53
C ALA A 19 -44.51 13.39 -42.19
N ALA A 20 -45.52 12.52 -42.05
CA ALA A 20 -46.29 12.39 -40.83
C ALA A 20 -45.38 11.97 -39.65
N GLY A 21 -45.67 12.48 -38.46
CA GLY A 21 -44.85 12.23 -37.28
C GLY A 21 -44.79 10.74 -36.92
N TRP A 22 -43.57 10.23 -36.83
CA TRP A 22 -43.23 9.07 -36.02
C TRP A 22 -42.21 9.57 -35.00
N SER A 23 -42.67 9.82 -33.78
CA SER A 23 -41.77 9.81 -32.63
C SER A 23 -41.24 8.38 -32.55
N LEU A 24 -39.94 8.20 -32.73
CA LEU A 24 -39.32 6.88 -32.58
C LEU A 24 -39.58 6.41 -31.14
N ALA A 25 -40.29 5.28 -30.99
CA ALA A 25 -40.30 4.56 -29.74
C ALA A 25 -38.91 3.96 -29.59
N ALA A 26 -38.04 4.62 -28.81
CA ALA A 26 -36.77 4.05 -28.41
C ALA A 26 -37.03 2.69 -27.75
N ILE A 27 -36.08 1.75 -27.91
CA ILE A 27 -36.14 0.44 -27.25
C ILE A 27 -36.43 0.67 -25.76
N PRO A 28 -37.49 0.07 -25.19
CA PRO A 28 -37.96 0.46 -23.86
C PRO A 28 -36.98 -0.02 -22.79
N VAL A 29 -36.17 0.93 -22.29
CA VAL A 29 -35.25 0.75 -21.17
C VAL A 29 -35.72 1.64 -20.02
N SER A 30 -35.72 1.12 -18.81
CA SER A 30 -36.04 1.85 -17.57
C SER A 30 -34.93 1.63 -16.53
N GLY A 31 -34.71 2.62 -15.65
CA GLY A 31 -33.69 2.57 -14.59
C GLY A 31 -32.34 3.20 -14.95
N ILE A 32 -31.99 3.30 -16.23
CA ILE A 32 -30.83 4.07 -16.74
C ILE A 32 -31.24 5.12 -17.79
N ALA A 33 -30.42 6.15 -17.94
CA ALA A 33 -30.49 7.17 -19.00
C ALA A 33 -29.12 7.35 -19.68
N ASP A 34 -29.10 7.77 -20.95
CA ASP A 34 -27.82 8.01 -21.68
C ASP A 34 -27.11 9.21 -21.06
N LYS A 35 -25.79 9.12 -20.94
CA LYS A 35 -24.91 10.13 -20.33
C LYS A 35 -25.30 10.47 -18.88
N THR A 36 -25.49 9.47 -18.02
CA THR A 36 -25.81 9.65 -16.59
C THR A 36 -24.85 8.88 -15.67
N VAL A 37 -24.49 9.48 -14.53
CA VAL A 37 -23.69 8.84 -13.45
C VAL A 37 -24.61 8.32 -12.35
N TYR A 38 -24.27 7.16 -11.79
CA TYR A 38 -24.94 6.53 -10.67
C TYR A 38 -23.92 6.23 -9.57
N ALA A 39 -24.26 6.52 -8.31
CA ALA A 39 -23.41 6.21 -7.16
C ALA A 39 -23.57 4.73 -6.76
N ASP A 40 -22.45 4.02 -6.66
CA ASP A 40 -22.24 2.63 -6.20
C ASP A 40 -22.94 1.53 -6.99
N ARG A 41 -24.18 1.75 -7.45
CA ARG A 41 -24.97 0.78 -8.21
C ARG A 41 -26.05 1.44 -9.06
N VAL A 42 -26.47 0.73 -10.09
CA VAL A 42 -27.71 1.01 -10.83
C VAL A 42 -28.44 -0.28 -11.16
N THR A 43 -29.77 -0.21 -11.27
CA THR A 43 -30.61 -1.33 -11.74
C THR A 43 -31.42 -0.86 -12.94
N PHE A 44 -31.43 -1.63 -14.03
CA PHE A 44 -32.22 -1.33 -15.22
C PHE A 44 -32.93 -2.56 -15.77
N THR A 45 -34.00 -2.33 -16.54
CA THR A 45 -34.74 -3.38 -17.24
C THR A 45 -34.89 -2.99 -18.71
N VAL A 46 -34.65 -3.93 -19.62
CA VAL A 46 -35.02 -3.80 -21.04
C VAL A 46 -36.29 -4.61 -21.27
N SER A 47 -37.39 -3.94 -21.57
CA SER A 47 -38.68 -4.60 -21.76
C SER A 47 -38.82 -5.19 -23.17
N SER A 48 -39.55 -6.28 -23.28
CA SER A 48 -39.99 -6.80 -24.58
C SER A 48 -41.14 -5.96 -25.16
N GLU A 49 -41.24 -5.90 -26.50
CA GLU A 49 -42.33 -5.23 -27.19
C GLU A 49 -42.97 -6.17 -28.23
N ALA A 50 -44.29 -6.28 -28.21
CA ALA A 50 -45.03 -7.20 -29.07
C ALA A 50 -44.85 -6.84 -30.56
N GLY A 51 -44.42 -7.82 -31.36
CA GLY A 51 -44.15 -7.64 -32.78
C GLY A 51 -42.69 -7.34 -33.13
N TYR A 52 -41.79 -7.25 -32.15
CA TYR A 52 -40.34 -7.12 -32.37
C TYR A 52 -39.56 -8.39 -31.98
N GLU A 53 -38.48 -8.66 -32.73
CA GLU A 53 -37.45 -9.65 -32.43
C GLU A 53 -36.18 -8.91 -31.99
N TYR A 54 -35.60 -9.22 -30.83
CA TYR A 54 -34.40 -8.54 -30.33
C TYR A 54 -33.16 -9.26 -30.85
N THR A 55 -32.41 -8.60 -31.74
CA THR A 55 -31.28 -9.17 -32.48
C THR A 55 -29.92 -8.91 -31.83
N GLN A 56 -29.84 -7.92 -30.94
CA GLN A 56 -28.68 -7.66 -30.10
C GLN A 56 -29.15 -7.11 -28.75
N LEU A 57 -28.60 -7.63 -27.66
CA LEU A 57 -28.84 -7.12 -26.32
C LEU A 57 -27.60 -7.42 -25.47
N ARG A 58 -26.72 -6.42 -25.28
CA ARG A 58 -25.42 -6.59 -24.60
C ARG A 58 -25.08 -5.37 -23.75
N LEU A 59 -24.54 -5.60 -22.57
CA LEU A 59 -23.84 -4.61 -21.76
C LEU A 59 -22.33 -4.79 -21.96
N THR A 60 -21.62 -3.71 -22.20
CA THR A 60 -20.17 -3.70 -22.52
C THR A 60 -19.49 -2.56 -21.79
N SER A 61 -18.23 -2.72 -21.39
CA SER A 61 -17.38 -1.65 -20.89
C SER A 61 -16.12 -1.53 -21.78
N GLU A 62 -16.36 -1.51 -23.10
CA GLU A 62 -15.36 -1.56 -24.19
C GLU A 62 -14.03 -0.83 -23.86
N PRO A 63 -12.86 -1.43 -24.12
CA PRO A 63 -12.64 -2.78 -24.66
C PRO A 63 -12.89 -3.94 -23.67
N VAL A 64 -13.26 -3.65 -22.42
CA VAL A 64 -13.55 -4.69 -21.42
C VAL A 64 -14.94 -5.29 -21.65
N ALA A 65 -15.00 -6.62 -21.80
CA ALA A 65 -16.27 -7.33 -21.89
C ALA A 65 -16.89 -7.50 -20.49
N THR A 66 -18.17 -7.16 -20.32
CA THR A 66 -18.88 -7.49 -19.08
C THR A 66 -19.41 -8.92 -19.12
N SER A 67 -19.36 -9.62 -17.98
CA SER A 67 -20.01 -10.92 -17.78
C SER A 67 -21.51 -10.80 -17.48
N ILE A 68 -22.04 -9.58 -17.32
CA ILE A 68 -23.40 -9.29 -16.87
C ILE A 68 -24.40 -9.60 -18.01
N PRO A 69 -25.26 -10.63 -17.89
CA PRO A 69 -26.23 -10.95 -18.91
C PRO A 69 -27.39 -9.95 -18.90
N VAL A 70 -27.77 -9.44 -20.07
CA VAL A 70 -28.98 -8.62 -20.23
C VAL A 70 -30.09 -9.52 -20.78
N VAL A 71 -31.12 -9.75 -19.98
CA VAL A 71 -32.27 -10.60 -20.33
C VAL A 71 -33.53 -9.73 -20.38
N LEU A 72 -34.39 -9.93 -21.39
CA LEU A 72 -35.64 -9.17 -21.52
C LEU A 72 -36.55 -9.39 -20.31
N ASP A 73 -37.19 -8.29 -19.89
CA ASP A 73 -38.16 -8.25 -18.79
C ASP A 73 -37.60 -8.68 -17.42
N GLN A 74 -36.26 -8.76 -17.26
CA GLN A 74 -35.57 -9.01 -16.00
C GLN A 74 -34.76 -7.78 -15.57
N PRO A 75 -34.69 -7.49 -14.25
CA PRO A 75 -33.82 -6.44 -13.73
C PRO A 75 -32.34 -6.87 -13.82
N VAL A 76 -31.53 -6.02 -14.44
CA VAL A 76 -30.08 -6.12 -14.49
C VAL A 76 -29.51 -5.19 -13.44
N GLN A 77 -28.79 -5.75 -12.46
CA GLN A 77 -28.05 -4.97 -11.47
C GLN A 77 -26.60 -4.79 -11.91
N VAL A 78 -26.09 -3.57 -11.78
CA VAL A 78 -24.71 -3.20 -12.06
C VAL A 78 -24.17 -2.52 -10.81
N THR A 79 -23.20 -3.16 -10.14
CA THR A 79 -22.66 -2.74 -8.84
C THR A 79 -21.15 -2.49 -8.85
N TYR A 80 -20.46 -2.84 -9.93
CA TYR A 80 -19.03 -2.60 -10.06
C TYR A 80 -18.79 -1.23 -10.70
N PRO A 81 -18.05 -0.31 -10.07
CA PRO A 81 -17.78 1.00 -10.65
C PRO A 81 -16.96 0.89 -11.93
N GLN A 82 -17.42 1.53 -13.01
CA GLN A 82 -16.74 1.76 -14.29
C GLN A 82 -17.72 2.44 -15.27
N TYR A 83 -17.23 2.74 -16.47
CA TYR A 83 -18.01 3.14 -17.63
C TYR A 83 -18.72 1.92 -18.28
N TYR A 84 -19.98 2.10 -18.67
CA TYR A 84 -20.81 1.08 -19.32
C TYR A 84 -21.54 1.60 -20.55
N GLU A 85 -21.75 0.71 -21.53
CA GLU A 85 -22.64 0.90 -22.67
C GLU A 85 -23.63 -0.26 -22.79
N LEU A 86 -24.93 0.05 -22.74
CA LEU A 86 -25.98 -0.87 -23.18
C LEU A 86 -26.19 -0.69 -24.69
N ASN A 87 -25.89 -1.74 -25.44
CA ASN A 87 -26.08 -1.83 -26.89
C ASN A 87 -27.24 -2.78 -27.22
N ALA A 88 -28.37 -2.21 -27.63
CA ALA A 88 -29.59 -2.94 -27.96
C ALA A 88 -30.00 -2.74 -29.44
N ARG A 89 -30.42 -3.82 -30.11
CA ARG A 89 -31.03 -3.79 -31.45
C ARG A 89 -32.22 -4.72 -31.50
N ARG A 90 -33.27 -4.28 -32.21
CA ARG A 90 -34.47 -5.07 -32.47
C ARG A 90 -34.94 -4.90 -33.91
N ARG A 91 -35.75 -5.84 -34.38
CA ARG A 91 -36.29 -5.91 -35.73
C ARG A 91 -37.82 -6.06 -35.68
N LEU A 92 -38.55 -5.22 -36.39
CA LEU A 92 -40.00 -5.32 -36.51
C LEU A 92 -40.37 -6.52 -37.39
N VAL A 93 -41.07 -7.51 -36.83
CA VAL A 93 -41.37 -8.80 -37.48
C VAL A 93 -42.20 -8.64 -38.75
N SER A 94 -43.03 -7.59 -38.85
CA SER A 94 -43.93 -7.36 -39.99
C SER A 94 -43.27 -6.73 -41.22
N SER A 95 -42.15 -6.02 -41.06
CA SER A 95 -41.48 -5.27 -42.15
C SER A 95 -40.00 -5.62 -42.33
N GLY A 96 -39.36 -6.23 -41.32
CA GLY A 96 -37.92 -6.42 -41.27
C GLY A 96 -37.13 -5.15 -40.93
N ALA A 97 -37.77 -4.02 -40.63
CA ALA A 97 -37.09 -2.79 -40.23
C ALA A 97 -36.36 -2.97 -38.90
N GLU A 98 -35.14 -2.45 -38.79
CA GLU A 98 -34.32 -2.52 -37.57
C GLU A 98 -34.29 -1.18 -36.83
N GLU A 99 -34.27 -1.26 -35.50
CA GLU A 99 -34.14 -0.16 -34.55
C GLU A 99 -32.98 -0.46 -33.59
N SER A 100 -32.26 0.57 -33.17
CA SER A 100 -31.14 0.44 -32.24
C SER A 100 -31.15 1.53 -31.17
N ALA A 101 -30.69 1.17 -29.97
CA ALA A 101 -30.44 2.08 -28.87
C ALA A 101 -29.04 1.82 -28.29
N ARG A 102 -28.33 2.91 -27.98
CA ARG A 102 -27.07 2.93 -27.24
C ARG A 102 -27.29 3.82 -26.02
N ILE A 103 -27.04 3.30 -24.82
CA ILE A 103 -27.18 4.05 -23.56
C ILE A 103 -25.86 3.91 -22.81
N ARG A 104 -25.15 5.02 -22.63
CA ARG A 104 -23.91 5.12 -21.86
C ARG A 104 -24.21 5.59 -20.44
N PHE A 105 -23.56 5.00 -19.46
CA PHE A 105 -23.64 5.45 -18.07
C PHE A 105 -22.36 5.10 -17.31
N ILE A 106 -22.12 5.79 -16.20
CA ILE A 106 -21.02 5.48 -15.28
C ILE A 106 -21.65 5.00 -13.97
N VAL A 107 -21.12 3.91 -13.42
CA VAL A 107 -21.27 3.62 -11.98
C VAL A 107 -19.98 4.11 -11.31
N ARG A 108 -20.10 4.98 -10.31
CA ARG A 108 -18.97 5.60 -9.60
C ARG A 108 -18.90 5.06 -8.18
N SER A 109 -17.71 4.74 -7.67
CA SER A 109 -17.55 4.44 -6.24
C SER A 109 -17.78 5.70 -5.42
N SER A 110 -18.59 5.63 -4.36
CA SER A 110 -18.75 6.73 -3.40
C SER A 110 -17.42 7.09 -2.69
N GLU A 111 -16.55 6.09 -2.48
CA GLU A 111 -15.19 6.21 -1.95
C GLU A 111 -14.32 7.18 -2.75
N ARG A 112 -14.33 7.09 -4.09
CA ARG A 112 -13.49 7.90 -5.00
C ARG A 112 -13.98 9.34 -5.18
N LYS A 113 -14.90 9.83 -4.34
CA LYS A 113 -15.45 11.20 -4.33
C LYS A 113 -15.77 11.72 -5.74
N ASN A 114 -14.89 12.54 -6.33
CA ASN A 114 -15.01 13.11 -7.67
C ASN A 114 -13.83 12.75 -8.62
N ALA A 115 -12.96 11.82 -8.25
CA ALA A 115 -11.82 11.35 -9.05
C ALA A 115 -12.20 10.20 -10.01
N GLU A 116 -11.38 10.01 -11.06
CA GLU A 116 -11.35 8.82 -11.92
C GLU A 116 -12.70 8.32 -12.51
N TRP A 117 -13.61 9.21 -12.93
CA TRP A 117 -14.96 8.78 -13.34
C TRP A 117 -14.91 7.80 -14.51
N GLY A 118 -15.55 6.64 -14.34
CA GLY A 118 -15.62 5.61 -15.38
C GLY A 118 -14.48 4.57 -15.34
N LEU A 119 -13.51 4.73 -14.44
CA LEU A 119 -12.56 3.68 -14.06
C LEU A 119 -13.06 2.93 -12.81
N PRO A 120 -12.65 1.66 -12.62
CA PRO A 120 -12.84 0.97 -11.35
C PRO A 120 -11.78 1.39 -10.32
N PRO A 121 -12.09 1.37 -9.02
CA PRO A 121 -11.08 1.49 -7.98
C PRO A 121 -9.96 0.47 -8.17
N TRP A 122 -8.72 0.94 -8.07
CA TRP A 122 -7.54 0.10 -8.01
C TRP A 122 -7.00 0.02 -6.59
N THR A 123 -6.46 -1.15 -6.26
CA THR A 123 -5.64 -1.39 -5.07
C THR A 123 -4.46 -2.23 -5.52
N PRO A 124 -3.21 -1.73 -5.43
CA PRO A 124 -2.03 -2.49 -5.81
C PRO A 124 -1.96 -3.85 -5.09
N TYR A 125 -1.66 -4.90 -5.86
CA TYR A 125 -1.45 -6.25 -5.32
C TYR A 125 -0.22 -6.29 -4.43
N ARG A 126 -0.22 -7.19 -3.42
CA ARG A 126 0.93 -7.36 -2.53
C ARG A 126 2.16 -7.78 -3.32
N LEU A 127 3.28 -7.12 -3.05
CA LEU A 127 4.59 -7.46 -3.62
C LEU A 127 4.99 -8.89 -3.25
N ILE A 128 5.47 -9.64 -4.23
CA ILE A 128 5.91 -11.04 -4.05
C ILE A 128 7.44 -11.08 -3.87
N ASN A 129 7.90 -11.83 -2.86
CA ASN A 129 9.31 -12.11 -2.60
C ASN A 129 10.01 -12.66 -3.85
N SER A 130 11.24 -12.23 -4.14
CA SER A 130 12.03 -12.74 -5.26
C SER A 130 12.58 -14.15 -5.02
N ALA A 131 12.64 -14.95 -6.09
CA ALA A 131 13.30 -16.26 -6.11
C ALA A 131 14.82 -16.13 -5.99
N ALA A 132 15.48 -17.19 -5.51
CA ALA A 132 16.94 -17.22 -5.35
C ALA A 132 17.73 -16.94 -6.64
N ALA A 133 17.16 -17.25 -7.82
CA ALA A 133 17.77 -17.00 -9.12
C ALA A 133 17.83 -15.50 -9.49
N GLU A 134 16.89 -14.67 -9.02
CA GLU A 134 16.87 -13.23 -9.29
C GLU A 134 18.02 -12.50 -8.59
N PHE A 135 18.55 -13.06 -7.49
CA PHE A 135 19.71 -12.53 -6.77
C PHE A 135 21.06 -12.96 -7.39
N ALA A 136 21.06 -13.79 -8.44
CA ALA A 136 22.30 -14.29 -9.04
C ALA A 136 23.18 -13.15 -9.61
N GLY A 137 24.50 -13.24 -9.43
CA GLY A 137 25.46 -12.22 -9.87
C GLY A 137 25.38 -10.88 -9.10
N SER A 138 24.66 -10.86 -7.97
CA SER A 138 24.42 -9.67 -7.17
C SER A 138 25.09 -9.73 -5.80
N ARG A 139 25.14 -8.59 -5.12
CA ARG A 139 25.72 -8.42 -3.79
C ARG A 139 24.78 -7.63 -2.89
N LEU A 140 24.48 -8.20 -1.71
CA LEU A 140 23.88 -7.49 -0.59
C LEU A 140 24.92 -6.54 0.03
N THR A 141 24.52 -5.30 0.30
CA THR A 141 25.30 -4.32 1.06
C THR A 141 24.45 -3.82 2.22
N ILE A 142 25.01 -3.88 3.43
CA ILE A 142 24.44 -3.24 4.62
C ILE A 142 25.19 -1.94 4.88
N VAL A 143 24.46 -0.87 5.17
CA VAL A 143 24.99 0.39 5.68
C VAL A 143 24.43 0.63 7.08
N ALA A 144 25.32 0.84 8.04
CA ALA A 144 25.03 1.21 9.40
C ALA A 144 26.19 2.05 9.96
N PRO A 145 26.01 2.82 11.05
CA PRO A 145 27.10 3.60 11.64
C PRO A 145 28.20 2.70 12.23
N ALA A 146 29.46 2.84 11.77
CA ALA A 146 30.57 2.05 12.33
C ALA A 146 30.81 2.25 13.84
N ALA A 147 30.42 3.41 14.38
CA ALA A 147 30.41 3.67 15.81
C ALA A 147 29.24 4.58 16.20
N TYR A 148 28.49 4.24 17.25
CA TYR A 148 27.22 4.88 17.58
C TYR A 148 27.02 5.10 19.10
N PRO A 149 26.28 6.15 19.52
CA PRO A 149 25.95 6.38 20.92
C PRO A 149 25.16 5.23 21.57
N GLN A 150 25.46 4.98 22.86
CA GLN A 150 24.61 4.14 23.70
C GLN A 150 23.25 4.83 23.93
N GLY A 151 22.16 4.06 23.94
CA GLY A 151 20.82 4.58 24.25
C GLY A 151 20.07 5.29 23.11
N MET A 152 20.54 5.20 21.87
CA MET A 152 19.80 5.64 20.67
C MET A 152 19.54 4.44 19.76
N GLU A 153 18.38 4.39 19.10
CA GLU A 153 18.08 3.39 18.07
C GLU A 153 19.03 3.54 16.88
N ILE A 154 19.42 2.40 16.29
CA ILE A 154 20.49 2.35 15.28
C ILE A 154 19.85 2.15 13.90
N PRO A 155 19.95 3.13 12.98
CA PRO A 155 19.45 2.95 11.62
C PRO A 155 20.31 1.94 10.85
N VAL A 156 19.65 1.04 10.13
CA VAL A 156 20.27 0.05 9.26
C VAL A 156 19.58 0.08 7.90
N ILE A 157 20.38 0.15 6.84
CA ILE A 157 19.92 0.14 5.45
C ILE A 157 20.51 -1.06 4.74
N ALA A 158 19.72 -1.70 3.88
CA ALA A 158 20.18 -2.73 2.96
C ALA A 158 19.91 -2.32 1.51
N PHE A 159 20.82 -2.68 0.60
CA PHE A 159 20.54 -2.67 -0.83
C PHE A 159 21.26 -3.78 -1.59
N VAL A 160 20.71 -4.16 -2.73
CA VAL A 160 21.24 -5.17 -3.65
C VAL A 160 21.63 -4.53 -4.98
N ARG A 161 22.87 -4.77 -5.40
CA ARG A 161 23.42 -4.33 -6.69
C ARG A 161 24.25 -5.45 -7.33
N THR A 162 24.36 -5.44 -8.65
CA THR A 162 25.34 -6.25 -9.42
C THR A 162 26.78 -5.95 -8.99
N GLU A 163 27.74 -6.80 -9.35
CA GLU A 163 29.17 -6.52 -9.12
C GLU A 163 29.64 -5.21 -9.81
N GLU A 164 29.05 -4.83 -10.95
CA GLU A 164 29.29 -3.56 -11.63
C GLU A 164 28.59 -2.35 -10.99
N GLY A 165 27.83 -2.55 -9.91
CA GLY A 165 27.16 -1.49 -9.17
C GLY A 165 25.80 -1.04 -9.73
N LYS A 166 25.25 -1.71 -10.75
CA LYS A 166 23.87 -1.46 -11.22
C LYS A 166 22.86 -1.99 -10.20
N ARG A 167 21.74 -1.28 -10.02
CA ARG A 167 20.56 -1.74 -9.26
C ARG A 167 20.05 -3.11 -9.75
N VAL A 168 19.49 -3.89 -8.83
CA VAL A 168 18.78 -5.14 -9.09
C VAL A 168 17.45 -5.09 -8.34
N GLY A 169 16.32 -5.18 -9.05
CA GLY A 169 14.98 -4.94 -8.51
C GLY A 169 14.35 -6.16 -7.83
N VAL A 170 15.07 -6.74 -6.87
CA VAL A 170 14.66 -7.92 -6.08
C VAL A 170 13.91 -7.55 -4.80
N ASN A 171 13.00 -8.42 -4.37
CA ASN A 171 12.15 -8.19 -3.20
C ASN A 171 12.34 -9.25 -2.11
N GLY A 172 11.99 -8.89 -0.87
CA GLY A 172 11.75 -9.85 0.22
C GLY A 172 12.54 -9.60 1.49
N PRO A 173 12.31 -10.41 2.54
CA PRO A 173 12.84 -10.16 3.88
C PRO A 173 14.35 -10.44 3.97
N VAL A 174 15.07 -9.52 4.60
CA VAL A 174 16.46 -9.70 5.02
C VAL A 174 16.46 -10.24 6.45
N ALA A 175 16.80 -11.51 6.59
CA ALA A 175 16.87 -12.18 7.87
C ALA A 175 18.14 -11.76 8.64
N ALA A 176 17.96 -11.41 9.92
CA ALA A 176 19.05 -11.22 10.88
C ALA A 176 18.70 -11.98 12.17
N ALA A 177 19.34 -13.12 12.41
CA ALA A 177 18.93 -14.06 13.46
C ALA A 177 19.00 -13.50 14.90
N ALA A 178 19.80 -12.46 15.13
CA ALA A 178 19.88 -11.74 16.41
C ALA A 178 18.73 -10.73 16.61
N TYR A 179 17.94 -10.45 15.56
CA TYR A 179 16.92 -9.40 15.52
C TYR A 179 15.64 -9.87 14.78
N PRO A 180 15.01 -10.99 15.20
CA PRO A 180 13.87 -11.58 14.48
C PRO A 180 12.67 -10.62 14.38
N ASP A 181 12.45 -9.78 15.39
CA ASP A 181 11.34 -8.82 15.45
C ASP A 181 11.64 -7.47 14.76
N ARG A 182 12.82 -7.34 14.12
CA ARG A 182 13.26 -6.12 13.40
C ARG A 182 13.65 -6.47 11.97
N MET A 183 12.73 -7.14 11.30
CA MET A 183 12.87 -7.52 9.90
C MET A 183 13.05 -6.27 9.03
N LEU A 184 13.99 -6.34 8.09
CA LEU A 184 14.14 -5.35 7.02
C LEU A 184 13.57 -6.00 5.76
N GLU A 185 12.69 -5.30 5.05
CA GLU A 185 12.18 -5.78 3.76
C GLU A 185 12.91 -5.06 2.61
N LEU A 186 13.36 -5.81 1.61
CA LEU A 186 13.80 -5.25 0.34
C LEU A 186 12.60 -5.02 -0.55
N VAL A 187 12.49 -3.80 -1.04
CA VAL A 187 11.51 -3.33 -2.01
C VAL A 187 12.31 -2.85 -3.23
N ARG A 188 12.23 -3.60 -4.34
CA ARG A 188 13.03 -3.37 -5.57
C ARG A 188 14.53 -3.11 -5.29
N GLY A 189 15.07 -3.93 -4.40
CA GLY A 189 16.49 -4.00 -4.07
C GLY A 189 16.96 -3.01 -3.02
N GLN A 190 16.08 -2.28 -2.33
CA GLN A 190 16.44 -1.33 -1.25
C GLN A 190 15.48 -1.43 -0.07
N GLY A 191 15.93 -1.09 1.13
CA GLY A 191 15.07 -0.99 2.31
C GLY A 191 15.84 -0.63 3.59
N SER A 192 15.12 -0.31 4.66
CA SER A 192 15.70 0.09 5.94
C SER A 192 14.92 -0.46 7.15
N THR A 193 15.58 -0.46 8.31
CA THR A 193 14.99 -0.81 9.61
C THR A 193 15.79 -0.16 10.75
N PHE A 194 15.33 -0.32 11.99
CA PHE A 194 16.02 0.15 13.19
C PHE A 194 16.33 -1.01 14.14
N LEU A 195 17.57 -1.07 14.62
CA LEU A 195 17.94 -1.92 15.75
C LEU A 195 17.60 -1.20 17.05
N PRO A 196 17.14 -1.92 18.08
CA PRO A 196 16.86 -1.34 19.39
C PRO A 196 18.11 -0.68 19.98
N ALA A 197 17.88 0.38 20.77
CA ALA A 197 18.95 1.11 21.43
C ALA A 197 19.84 0.19 22.28
N ALA A 198 21.16 0.27 22.04
CA ALA A 198 22.12 -0.57 22.74
C ALA A 198 22.16 -0.22 24.24
N ALA A 199 21.87 -1.22 25.09
CA ALA A 199 21.82 -1.05 26.55
C ALA A 199 23.22 -0.99 27.20
N SER A 200 24.28 -1.41 26.51
CA SER A 200 25.65 -1.43 27.01
C SER A 200 26.67 -1.22 25.90
N ALA A 201 27.87 -0.77 26.29
CA ALA A 201 29.05 -0.70 25.45
C ALA A 201 29.45 -2.07 24.86
N GLY A 202 29.94 -2.09 23.62
CA GLY A 202 30.39 -3.31 22.96
C GLY A 202 30.45 -3.15 21.44
N THR A 203 30.61 -4.26 20.73
CA THR A 203 30.40 -4.30 19.27
C THR A 203 29.16 -5.12 18.97
N ILE A 204 28.22 -4.52 18.25
CA ILE A 204 27.07 -5.21 17.67
C ILE A 204 27.47 -5.70 16.28
N ALA A 205 27.20 -6.99 16.02
CA ALA A 205 27.24 -7.55 14.69
C ALA A 205 25.80 -7.62 14.15
N TYR A 206 25.55 -6.97 13.01
CA TYR A 206 24.33 -7.18 12.24
C TYR A 206 24.67 -8.08 11.06
N ASP A 207 24.57 -9.39 11.29
CA ASP A 207 24.77 -10.43 10.29
C ASP A 207 23.44 -10.67 9.57
N ALA A 208 23.40 -10.32 8.29
CA ALA A 208 22.20 -10.23 7.47
C ALA A 208 22.28 -11.17 6.26
N SER A 209 21.18 -11.82 5.91
CA SER A 209 21.09 -12.67 4.72
C SER A 209 19.73 -12.56 4.04
N VAL A 210 19.74 -12.62 2.70
CA VAL A 210 18.54 -12.76 1.86
C VAL A 210 18.84 -13.73 0.73
N GLN A 211 18.00 -14.76 0.59
CA GLN A 211 18.22 -15.88 -0.33
C GLN A 211 19.67 -16.41 -0.24
N THR A 212 20.46 -16.30 -1.31
CA THR A 212 21.85 -16.77 -1.38
C THR A 212 22.90 -15.73 -0.97
N LEU A 213 22.48 -14.49 -0.66
CA LEU A 213 23.36 -13.39 -0.33
C LEU A 213 23.47 -13.18 1.19
N ALA A 214 24.67 -12.85 1.66
CA ALA A 214 24.92 -12.46 3.04
C ALA A 214 25.88 -11.27 3.14
N ALA A 215 25.68 -10.45 4.15
CA ALA A 215 26.52 -9.29 4.48
C ALA A 215 26.51 -9.04 6.00
N SER A 216 27.56 -8.40 6.51
CA SER A 216 27.68 -8.08 7.93
C SER A 216 28.08 -6.62 8.12
N ALA A 217 27.45 -5.95 9.08
CA ALA A 217 27.88 -4.66 9.59
C ALA A 217 28.34 -4.79 11.05
N GLN A 218 29.39 -4.05 11.42
CA GLN A 218 29.98 -4.06 12.75
C GLN A 218 29.89 -2.65 13.35
N ILE A 219 29.14 -2.52 14.43
CA ILE A 219 28.75 -1.25 15.05
C ILE A 219 29.36 -1.17 16.44
N ALA A 220 30.32 -0.28 16.64
CA ALA A 220 30.94 -0.05 17.96
C ALA A 220 30.08 0.91 18.81
N ILE A 221 29.51 0.42 19.91
CA ILE A 221 28.71 1.22 20.82
C ILE A 221 29.63 1.97 21.80
N ASP A 222 29.50 3.30 21.82
CA ASP A 222 30.24 4.20 22.69
C ASP A 222 30.14 3.74 24.16
N ALA A 223 31.27 3.61 24.86
CA ALA A 223 31.26 3.25 26.29
C ALA A 223 30.74 4.37 27.22
N ALA A 224 30.80 5.61 26.74
CA ALA A 224 30.10 6.78 27.27
C ALA A 224 30.16 7.88 26.21
N THR A 225 29.01 8.38 25.75
CA THR A 225 28.97 9.44 24.73
C THR A 225 29.11 10.82 25.38
N THR A 226 30.22 11.50 25.13
CA THR A 226 30.40 12.91 25.52
C THR A 226 29.91 13.81 24.39
N TRP A 227 28.78 14.47 24.61
CA TRP A 227 28.18 15.36 23.62
C TRP A 227 28.83 16.75 23.63
N GLN A 228 29.35 17.18 22.49
CA GLN A 228 29.69 18.57 22.23
C GLN A 228 28.41 19.35 21.92
N ALA A 229 28.08 20.36 22.73
CA ALA A 229 26.99 21.27 22.41
C ALA A 229 27.34 22.12 21.18
N ALA A 230 26.46 22.19 20.19
CA ALA A 230 26.53 23.16 19.12
C ALA A 230 26.18 24.57 19.66
N PRO A 231 26.79 25.65 19.14
CA PRO A 231 26.29 27.00 19.36
C PRO A 231 24.97 27.22 18.60
N ALA A 232 24.23 28.27 18.91
CA ALA A 232 23.05 28.67 18.10
C ALA A 232 23.42 29.28 16.73
N ALA A 233 24.68 29.66 16.51
CA ALA A 233 25.16 30.19 15.25
C ALA A 233 26.63 29.79 14.95
N ILE A 234 26.90 29.45 13.69
CA ILE A 234 28.23 29.21 13.12
C ILE A 234 28.60 30.43 12.26
N GLY A 235 29.22 31.43 12.91
CA GLY A 235 29.67 32.67 12.27
C GLY A 235 31.09 32.63 11.69
N VAL A 236 31.80 31.50 11.81
CA VAL A 236 33.12 31.25 11.21
C VAL A 236 33.17 29.81 10.73
N SER A 237 33.77 29.56 9.56
CA SER A 237 33.76 28.21 8.97
C SER A 237 34.39 27.19 9.92
N THR A 238 33.65 26.12 10.18
CA THR A 238 33.88 25.19 11.27
C THR A 238 33.81 23.76 10.75
N THR A 239 34.70 22.90 11.23
CA THR A 239 34.67 21.46 10.93
C THR A 239 34.34 20.68 12.20
N TRP A 240 33.28 19.87 12.16
CA TRP A 240 33.05 18.80 13.13
C TRP A 240 33.83 17.57 12.65
N PRO A 241 34.84 17.11 13.41
CA PRO A 241 35.78 16.09 12.94
C PRO A 241 35.14 14.70 12.83
N ARG A 242 35.85 13.77 12.18
CA ARG A 242 35.46 12.37 12.05
C ARG A 242 35.09 11.80 13.42
N ASN A 243 33.98 11.07 13.48
CA ASN A 243 33.39 10.51 14.71
C ASN A 243 32.97 11.54 15.78
N ALA A 244 32.72 12.80 15.42
CA ALA A 244 32.17 13.78 16.35
C ALA A 244 30.81 13.33 16.94
N ARG A 245 30.51 13.79 18.16
CA ARG A 245 29.25 13.56 18.87
C ARG A 245 28.69 14.92 19.23
N VAL A 246 27.83 15.46 18.38
CA VAL A 246 27.35 16.85 18.49
C VAL A 246 25.88 16.87 18.87
N SER A 247 25.52 17.70 19.84
CA SER A 247 24.13 17.90 20.26
C SER A 247 23.68 19.31 19.89
N VAL A 248 22.64 19.42 19.06
CA VAL A 248 22.01 20.67 18.63
C VAL A 248 20.72 20.82 19.45
N GLY A 249 20.78 21.62 20.51
CA GLY A 249 19.70 21.74 21.51
C GLY A 249 18.77 22.95 21.34
N SER A 250 18.99 23.73 20.30
CA SER A 250 18.23 24.91 19.87
C SER A 250 18.54 25.14 18.40
N ASP A 251 17.75 25.98 17.73
CA ASP A 251 17.96 26.31 16.31
C ASP A 251 19.41 26.73 16.03
N LEU A 252 19.90 26.29 14.87
CA LEU A 252 21.29 26.45 14.45
C LEU A 252 21.37 27.21 13.13
N ALA A 253 21.88 28.44 13.17
CA ALA A 253 22.18 29.21 11.96
C ALA A 253 23.61 28.95 11.47
N ILE A 254 23.78 28.64 10.18
CA ILE A 254 25.06 28.75 9.47
C ILE A 254 25.03 30.07 8.70
N ASP A 255 25.88 31.02 9.08
CA ASP A 255 25.84 32.39 8.56
C ASP A 255 26.20 32.47 7.06
N ALA A 256 25.73 33.53 6.39
CA ALA A 256 26.01 33.74 4.97
C ALA A 256 27.51 33.86 4.68
N GLY A 257 28.00 33.08 3.72
CA GLY A 257 29.42 32.99 3.37
C GLY A 257 30.26 32.11 4.32
N VAL A 258 29.65 31.45 5.30
CA VAL A 258 30.28 30.50 6.23
C VAL A 258 30.00 29.05 5.79
N THR A 259 30.90 28.13 6.12
CA THR A 259 30.72 26.69 5.85
C THR A 259 30.80 25.88 7.14
N LEU A 260 29.80 25.03 7.40
CA LEU A 260 29.90 23.93 8.35
C LEU A 260 30.27 22.66 7.58
N THR A 261 31.40 22.05 7.93
CA THR A 261 31.81 20.73 7.42
C THR A 261 31.63 19.68 8.50
N ILE A 262 31.00 18.55 8.17
CA ILE A 262 30.77 17.43 9.08
C ILE A 262 31.41 16.19 8.47
N GLU A 263 32.42 15.64 9.15
CA GLU A 263 33.22 14.52 8.67
C GLU A 263 32.64 13.14 9.05
N ALA A 264 33.02 12.10 8.29
CA ALA A 264 32.55 10.73 8.41
C ALA A 264 32.38 10.17 9.84
N GLY A 265 31.35 9.35 10.05
CA GLY A 265 31.05 8.69 11.33
C GLY A 265 30.57 9.61 12.46
N ALA A 266 30.41 10.91 12.19
CA ALA A 266 29.82 11.84 13.14
C ALA A 266 28.33 11.55 13.38
N VAL A 267 27.87 11.80 14.61
CA VAL A 267 26.44 11.75 14.98
C VAL A 267 26.03 13.13 15.48
N VAL A 268 25.03 13.69 14.81
CA VAL A 268 24.39 14.96 15.10
C VAL A 268 23.04 14.66 15.74
N ARG A 269 22.97 14.79 17.06
CA ARG A 269 21.75 14.59 17.83
C ARG A 269 21.00 15.90 17.95
N ILE A 270 19.80 15.96 17.42
CA ILE A 270 19.00 17.19 17.30
C ILE A 270 17.87 17.17 18.36
N GLY A 271 17.51 18.33 18.89
CA GLY A 271 16.39 18.48 19.83
C GLY A 271 15.03 18.41 19.13
N PRO A 272 13.94 18.07 19.85
CA PRO A 272 12.60 18.11 19.28
C PRO A 272 12.24 19.51 18.77
N GLY A 273 11.65 19.59 17.57
CA GLY A 273 11.28 20.85 16.91
C GLY A 273 12.45 21.80 16.56
N VAL A 274 13.71 21.36 16.65
CA VAL A 274 14.87 22.22 16.35
C VAL A 274 15.18 22.24 14.85
N GLU A 275 15.29 23.43 14.26
CA GLU A 275 15.66 23.65 12.86
C GLU A 275 17.15 23.98 12.65
N ILE A 276 17.68 23.68 11.46
CA ILE A 276 19.03 24.09 11.04
C ILE A 276 18.93 25.01 9.81
N PHE A 277 19.15 26.31 10.03
CA PHE A 277 19.10 27.35 9.00
C PHE A 277 20.44 27.47 8.27
N VAL A 278 20.48 27.08 7.00
CA VAL A 278 21.68 27.14 6.16
C VAL A 278 21.63 28.39 5.26
N ASN A 279 22.15 29.52 5.77
CA ASN A 279 22.31 30.76 4.97
C ASN A 279 23.67 30.79 4.22
N GLY A 280 24.63 29.99 4.69
CA GLY A 280 25.93 29.75 4.06
C GLY A 280 25.97 28.40 3.35
N ALA A 281 26.88 27.52 3.77
CA ALA A 281 27.05 26.19 3.21
C ALA A 281 27.11 25.08 4.28
N LEU A 282 26.44 23.97 4.01
CA LEU A 282 26.56 22.71 4.74
C LEU A 282 27.28 21.69 3.85
N THR A 283 28.35 21.08 4.36
CA THR A 283 29.10 20.01 3.70
C THR A 283 29.15 18.79 4.62
N VAL A 284 28.69 17.64 4.15
CA VAL A 284 28.72 16.37 4.89
C VAL A 284 29.54 15.36 4.12
N ASN A 285 30.59 14.85 4.74
CA ASN A 285 31.61 13.96 4.17
C ASN A 285 31.50 12.55 4.77
N GLY A 286 30.29 11.98 4.77
CA GLY A 286 30.04 10.59 5.17
C GLY A 286 30.47 9.58 4.09
N THR A 287 30.41 8.30 4.43
CA THR A 287 30.71 7.19 3.50
C THR A 287 29.81 5.98 3.79
N LEU A 288 29.74 5.00 2.88
CA LEU A 288 29.01 3.73 3.11
C LEU A 288 29.45 2.99 4.40
N ALA A 289 30.72 3.13 4.79
CA ALA A 289 31.28 2.43 5.96
C ALA A 289 31.20 3.27 7.25
N GLU A 290 31.28 4.59 7.12
CA GLU A 290 31.25 5.55 8.22
C GLU A 290 30.26 6.68 7.86
N PRO A 291 28.95 6.41 7.84
CA PRO A 291 27.95 7.41 7.52
C PRO A 291 27.88 8.49 8.60
N VAL A 292 27.45 9.69 8.23
CA VAL A 292 27.10 10.75 9.19
C VAL A 292 25.62 10.63 9.52
N VAL A 293 25.25 10.60 10.80
CA VAL A 293 23.85 10.43 11.22
C VAL A 293 23.27 11.72 11.77
N PHE A 294 22.09 12.11 11.28
CA PHE A 294 21.25 13.16 11.84
C PHE A 294 19.99 12.51 12.42
N ALA A 295 19.81 12.56 13.73
CA ALA A 295 18.71 11.89 14.42
C ALA A 295 18.31 12.66 15.70
N PRO A 296 17.04 12.60 16.13
CA PRO A 296 16.68 13.00 17.48
C PRO A 296 17.21 11.99 18.50
N ALA A 297 17.18 12.34 19.79
CA ALA A 297 17.52 11.40 20.87
C ALA A 297 16.50 10.26 21.00
N ASP A 298 15.24 10.58 20.70
CA ASP A 298 14.06 9.72 20.73
C ASP A 298 13.30 10.01 19.43
N ARG A 299 13.04 8.96 18.64
CA ARG A 299 12.37 9.10 17.34
C ARG A 299 10.90 9.54 17.46
N THR A 300 10.25 9.31 18.61
CA THR A 300 8.88 9.80 18.86
C THR A 300 8.80 11.29 19.16
N ALA A 301 9.95 11.98 19.27
CA ALA A 301 10.05 13.41 19.45
C ALA A 301 10.86 14.03 18.29
N PRO A 302 10.26 14.14 17.08
CA PRO A 302 10.97 14.57 15.87
C PRO A 302 11.61 15.95 16.00
N TRP A 303 12.71 16.14 15.28
CA TRP A 303 13.31 17.47 15.07
C TRP A 303 12.66 18.18 13.88
N GLY A 304 13.01 19.44 13.65
CA GLY A 304 12.38 20.25 12.60
C GLY A 304 12.80 19.86 11.18
N GLY A 305 13.56 20.75 10.53
CA GLY A 305 14.15 20.49 9.21
C GLY A 305 15.44 21.27 8.92
N LEU A 306 15.95 21.11 7.70
CA LEU A 306 17.08 21.87 7.14
C LEU A 306 16.55 23.00 6.24
N VAL A 307 16.76 24.25 6.63
CA VAL A 307 16.15 25.41 5.96
C VAL A 307 17.19 26.18 5.13
N PHE A 308 17.14 26.06 3.80
CA PHE A 308 18.04 26.71 2.85
C PHE A 308 17.32 27.85 2.12
N LYS A 309 17.44 29.08 2.63
CA LYS A 309 16.77 30.27 2.06
C LYS A 309 17.75 31.18 1.28
N GLY A 310 17.58 31.25 -0.04
CA GLY A 310 18.28 32.20 -0.93
C GLY A 310 19.48 31.65 -1.71
N SER A 311 19.89 32.39 -2.74
CA SER A 311 20.88 31.91 -3.74
C SER A 311 22.32 31.78 -3.25
N ALA A 312 22.63 32.19 -2.01
CA ALA A 312 23.90 31.91 -1.33
C ALA A 312 23.93 30.50 -0.71
N SER A 313 22.77 29.94 -0.36
CA SER A 313 22.63 28.74 0.46
C SER A 313 22.99 27.47 -0.31
N ARG A 314 23.88 26.65 0.27
CA ARG A 314 24.42 25.43 -0.36
C ARG A 314 24.38 24.21 0.55
N GLY A 315 23.99 23.07 0.02
CA GLY A 315 24.16 21.77 0.64
C GLY A 315 24.95 20.83 -0.28
N THR A 316 25.97 20.15 0.26
CA THR A 316 26.67 19.05 -0.40
C THR A 316 26.78 17.91 0.61
N ILE A 317 25.91 16.91 0.49
CA ILE A 317 25.58 15.95 1.55
C ILE A 317 25.84 14.53 1.04
N ALA A 318 27.02 14.00 1.34
CA ALA A 318 27.43 12.66 0.97
C ALA A 318 27.41 11.70 2.17
N GLY A 319 26.94 10.46 1.98
CA GLY A 319 27.04 9.40 2.99
C GLY A 319 26.27 9.71 4.28
N ALA A 320 25.13 10.38 4.19
CA ALA A 320 24.34 10.77 5.36
C ALA A 320 23.17 9.81 5.59
N ILE A 321 22.89 9.50 6.86
CA ILE A 321 21.62 8.91 7.30
C ILE A 321 20.85 10.02 8.03
N MET A 322 19.60 10.25 7.66
CA MET A 322 18.69 11.20 8.30
C MET A 322 17.42 10.48 8.72
N THR A 323 16.91 10.79 9.92
CA THR A 323 15.73 10.11 10.50
C THR A 323 14.87 11.05 11.33
N ALA A 324 13.56 10.79 11.41
CA ALA A 324 12.61 11.36 12.37
C ALA A 324 12.67 12.89 12.49
N SER A 325 12.45 13.56 11.37
CA SER A 325 12.21 15.01 11.28
C SER A 325 10.75 15.30 10.89
N GLY A 326 10.37 16.57 10.82
CA GLY A 326 9.00 17.00 10.51
C GLY A 326 8.17 17.10 11.78
N ALA A 327 8.54 18.01 12.68
CA ALA A 327 7.96 18.14 14.00
C ALA A 327 6.70 19.02 14.03
N ASP A 328 6.60 19.99 13.12
CA ASP A 328 5.43 20.85 12.98
C ASP A 328 4.50 20.34 11.87
N PRO A 329 3.29 19.83 12.19
CA PRO A 329 2.33 19.39 11.17
C PRO A 329 1.70 20.55 10.39
N ASP A 330 1.81 21.79 10.89
CA ASP A 330 1.18 23.00 10.34
C ASP A 330 2.26 24.02 9.87
N TRP A 331 3.47 23.55 9.56
CA TRP A 331 4.65 24.40 9.33
C TRP A 331 4.46 25.46 8.25
N PHE A 332 3.76 25.14 7.16
CA PHE A 332 3.52 26.11 6.08
C PHE A 332 2.51 27.21 6.47
N ASP A 333 1.53 26.89 7.32
CA ASP A 333 0.61 27.87 7.91
C ASP A 333 1.32 28.74 8.97
N ASN A 334 2.23 28.14 9.74
CA ASN A 334 3.10 28.83 10.71
C ASN A 334 4.20 29.68 10.02
N ASN A 335 4.58 29.34 8.78
CA ASN A 335 5.60 30.04 7.97
C ASN A 335 5.01 30.64 6.67
N PRO A 336 4.04 31.57 6.76
CA PRO A 336 3.31 32.07 5.60
C PRO A 336 4.24 32.77 4.60
N GLY A 337 4.06 32.44 3.32
CA GLY A 337 4.93 32.90 2.23
C GLY A 337 6.12 31.97 1.92
N SER A 338 6.10 30.74 2.45
CA SER A 338 7.06 29.68 2.11
C SER A 338 6.71 28.87 0.86
N GLY A 339 5.60 29.17 0.19
CA GLY A 339 5.19 28.47 -1.05
C GLY A 339 3.69 28.26 -1.12
N ALA A 340 3.23 27.70 -2.24
CA ALA A 340 2.10 26.78 -2.19
C ALA A 340 2.63 25.41 -1.73
N THR A 341 1.78 24.59 -1.14
CA THR A 341 2.07 23.19 -0.80
C THR A 341 0.76 22.40 -0.79
N HIS A 342 0.78 21.15 -1.23
CA HIS A 342 -0.34 20.23 -1.07
C HIS A 342 -0.50 19.75 0.39
N LEU A 343 0.59 19.59 1.14
CA LEU A 343 0.56 19.17 2.55
C LEU A 343 1.21 20.21 3.48
N GLY A 344 0.51 20.57 4.57
CA GLY A 344 0.95 21.62 5.51
C GLY A 344 2.18 21.27 6.36
N ASN A 345 2.57 19.99 6.40
CA ASN A 345 3.59 19.44 7.27
C ASN A 345 5.00 19.94 6.97
N GLU A 346 5.81 20.12 8.02
CA GLU A 346 7.23 20.42 7.92
C GLU A 346 7.99 19.39 7.07
N CYS A 347 8.96 19.87 6.30
CA CYS A 347 9.79 19.04 5.44
C CYS A 347 11.21 18.88 5.99
N LEU A 348 11.84 17.73 5.75
CA LEU A 348 13.24 17.48 6.14
C LEU A 348 14.20 18.50 5.49
N PHE A 349 13.93 18.97 4.27
CA PHE A 349 14.67 20.09 3.68
C PHE A 349 13.79 21.07 2.91
N TYR A 350 13.77 22.33 3.36
CA TYR A 350 13.11 23.44 2.70
C TYR A 350 14.11 24.25 1.85
N LEU A 351 13.88 24.37 0.54
CA LEU A 351 14.80 25.01 -0.40
C LEU A 351 14.14 26.19 -1.14
N SER A 352 14.57 27.43 -0.93
CA SER A 352 13.98 28.58 -1.67
C SER A 352 14.97 29.58 -2.27
N GLY A 353 14.48 30.38 -3.22
CA GLY A 353 15.15 31.60 -3.70
C GLY A 353 16.48 31.35 -4.40
N GLY A 354 16.61 30.22 -5.11
CA GLY A 354 17.84 29.81 -5.80
C GLY A 354 18.86 29.05 -4.94
N ALA A 355 18.48 28.59 -3.75
CA ALA A 355 19.24 27.62 -2.97
C ALA A 355 19.57 26.37 -3.80
N ARG A 356 20.70 25.70 -3.50
CA ARG A 356 21.13 24.48 -4.20
C ARG A 356 21.59 23.41 -3.21
N VAL A 357 21.01 22.22 -3.28
CA VAL A 357 21.37 21.09 -2.41
C VAL A 357 21.60 19.83 -3.25
N GLU A 358 22.72 19.16 -2.97
CA GLU A 358 23.14 17.92 -3.61
C GLU A 358 23.27 16.82 -2.55
N PHE A 359 22.53 15.72 -2.70
CA PHE A 359 22.67 14.49 -1.91
C PHE A 359 23.36 13.39 -2.75
N THR A 360 24.25 12.62 -2.15
CA THR A 360 24.92 11.49 -2.82
C THR A 360 25.18 10.33 -1.86
N ASP A 361 24.75 9.11 -2.22
CA ASP A 361 24.86 7.93 -1.35
C ASP A 361 24.32 8.20 0.06
N SER A 362 23.11 8.77 0.15
CA SER A 362 22.47 9.20 1.42
C SER A 362 21.08 8.57 1.57
N TRP A 363 20.69 8.30 2.82
CA TRP A 363 19.45 7.59 3.16
C TRP A 363 18.63 8.44 4.13
N LEU A 364 17.44 8.81 3.68
CA LEU A 364 16.50 9.67 4.38
C LEU A 364 15.33 8.73 4.70
N ILE A 365 15.17 8.35 5.96
CA ILE A 365 14.33 7.20 6.33
C ILE A 365 13.49 7.48 7.59
N ASP A 366 12.20 7.17 7.51
CA ASP A 366 11.26 7.17 8.65
C ASP A 366 11.14 8.55 9.34
N HIS A 367 10.37 9.43 8.70
CA HIS A 367 10.10 10.81 9.08
C HIS A 367 8.60 11.08 9.22
N TYR A 368 8.23 12.10 10.00
CA TYR A 368 6.84 12.44 10.33
C TYR A 368 6.19 13.40 9.33
N GLY A 369 6.99 14.10 8.52
CA GLY A 369 6.53 15.08 7.53
C GLY A 369 6.93 14.74 6.10
N GLN A 370 7.18 15.78 5.29
CA GLN A 370 7.57 15.64 3.88
C GLN A 370 9.09 15.44 3.72
N ALA A 371 9.54 14.85 2.61
CA ALA A 371 10.97 14.74 2.34
C ALA A 371 11.61 16.11 2.03
N GLY A 372 10.98 16.93 1.18
CA GLY A 372 11.49 18.26 0.89
C GLY A 372 10.51 19.17 0.16
N HIS A 373 10.79 20.47 0.15
CA HIS A 373 10.02 21.46 -0.59
C HIS A 373 10.93 22.40 -1.38
N GLY A 374 10.51 22.78 -2.59
CA GLY A 374 11.28 23.65 -3.48
C GLY A 374 10.54 24.90 -3.95
N GLU A 375 11.09 26.08 -3.71
CA GLU A 375 10.61 27.36 -4.25
C GLU A 375 11.68 28.04 -5.12
N SER A 376 11.62 27.84 -6.44
CA SER A 376 12.60 28.34 -7.41
C SER A 376 14.04 27.96 -7.04
N SER A 377 14.24 26.70 -6.65
CA SER A 377 15.47 26.16 -6.08
C SER A 377 15.97 24.93 -6.87
N TYR A 378 17.08 24.33 -6.43
CA TYR A 378 17.75 23.26 -7.18
C TYR A 378 18.10 22.09 -6.26
N LEU A 379 17.49 20.94 -6.51
CA LEU A 379 17.77 19.68 -5.84
C LEU A 379 18.48 18.72 -6.80
N THR A 380 19.50 18.01 -6.32
CA THR A 380 20.04 16.83 -7.00
C THR A 380 20.26 15.70 -6.00
N MET A 381 19.72 14.51 -6.28
CA MET A 381 19.89 13.32 -5.44
C MET A 381 20.44 12.18 -6.30
N THR A 382 21.59 11.63 -5.89
CA THR A 382 22.26 10.54 -6.62
C THR A 382 22.48 9.34 -5.71
N ARG A 383 21.99 8.15 -6.09
CA ARG A 383 22.11 6.91 -5.29
C ARG A 383 21.55 7.06 -3.87
N CYS A 384 20.43 7.76 -3.75
CA CYS A 384 19.77 7.99 -2.46
C CYS A 384 18.60 7.03 -2.25
N LEU A 385 18.24 6.82 -0.98
CA LEU A 385 16.97 6.24 -0.56
C LEU A 385 16.17 7.32 0.15
N VAL A 386 14.93 7.51 -0.26
CA VAL A 386 13.91 8.29 0.44
C VAL A 386 12.76 7.35 0.72
N GLN A 387 12.49 7.09 2.00
CA GLN A 387 11.60 6.01 2.42
C GLN A 387 10.84 6.39 3.70
N LYS A 388 9.54 6.09 3.76
CA LYS A 388 8.67 6.35 4.93
C LYS A 388 8.62 7.84 5.31
N PHE A 389 8.00 8.61 4.41
CA PHE A 389 7.58 10.01 4.55
C PHE A 389 6.09 10.09 4.20
N LEU A 390 5.41 11.21 4.49
CA LEU A 390 4.05 11.44 3.98
C LEU A 390 4.05 11.60 2.44
N THR A 391 5.05 12.30 1.91
CA THR A 391 5.27 12.56 0.48
C THR A 391 6.75 12.92 0.26
N PHE A 392 7.23 12.85 -0.97
CA PHE A 392 8.49 13.50 -1.33
C PHE A 392 8.40 15.04 -1.28
N GLY A 393 7.20 15.58 -1.49
CA GLY A 393 6.86 17.00 -1.43
C GLY A 393 6.94 17.74 -2.77
N GLU A 394 6.62 19.03 -2.72
CA GLU A 394 6.30 19.88 -3.87
C GLU A 394 7.46 20.78 -4.33
N TYR A 395 7.62 20.93 -5.65
CA TYR A 395 8.70 21.69 -6.27
C TYR A 395 8.18 22.75 -7.25
N ASN A 396 8.05 23.96 -6.73
CA ASN A 396 7.58 25.18 -7.38
C ASN A 396 8.70 25.96 -8.06
N GLY A 397 9.07 25.54 -9.27
CA GLY A 397 10.08 26.23 -10.06
C GLY A 397 11.50 25.77 -9.75
N GLY A 398 12.40 26.07 -10.69
CA GLY A 398 13.79 25.64 -10.62
C GLY A 398 13.98 24.26 -11.24
N GLU A 399 14.62 23.34 -10.54
CA GLU A 399 15.03 22.05 -11.09
C GLU A 399 15.21 20.95 -10.02
N VAL A 400 14.60 19.80 -10.26
CA VAL A 400 14.79 18.56 -9.49
C VAL A 400 15.51 17.55 -10.37
N ARG A 401 16.59 16.94 -9.86
CA ARG A 401 17.35 15.90 -10.55
C ARG A 401 17.52 14.65 -9.68
N LEU A 402 16.95 13.53 -10.09
CA LEU A 402 17.06 12.24 -9.40
C LEU A 402 17.83 11.25 -10.29
N PHE A 403 18.86 10.60 -9.73
CA PHE A 403 19.76 9.68 -10.45
C PHE A 403 20.05 8.40 -9.66
N ASP A 404 19.64 7.22 -10.16
CA ASP A 404 19.84 5.91 -9.49
C ASP A 404 19.37 5.87 -8.01
N SER A 405 18.30 6.60 -7.72
CA SER A 405 17.71 6.72 -6.37
C SER A 405 16.41 5.92 -6.26
N ALA A 406 16.04 5.51 -5.04
CA ALA A 406 14.72 4.99 -4.71
C ALA A 406 13.93 6.00 -3.87
N ILE A 407 12.66 6.14 -4.21
CA ILE A 407 11.69 7.07 -3.64
C ILE A 407 10.43 6.22 -3.42
N ILE A 408 10.31 5.61 -2.23
CA ILE A 408 9.40 4.48 -2.01
C ILE A 408 8.71 4.52 -0.65
N GLU A 409 7.53 3.91 -0.54
CA GLU A 409 6.76 3.81 0.71
C GLU A 409 6.41 5.19 1.28
N PHE A 410 5.50 5.91 0.61
CA PHE A 410 4.84 7.10 1.15
C PHE A 410 3.32 6.92 1.31
N PRO A 411 2.80 6.92 2.56
CA PRO A 411 3.50 6.55 3.80
C PRO A 411 3.98 5.08 3.76
N ASP A 412 4.38 4.51 4.91
CA ASP A 412 4.71 3.08 5.00
C ASP A 412 3.68 2.23 4.24
N LYS A 413 4.14 1.33 3.35
CA LYS A 413 3.31 0.55 2.41
C LYS A 413 2.20 -0.28 3.07
N ASP A 414 2.34 -0.59 4.37
CA ASP A 414 1.38 -1.37 5.14
C ASP A 414 0.40 -0.48 5.94
N ALA A 415 0.52 0.85 5.84
CA ALA A 415 -0.43 1.79 6.41
C ALA A 415 -1.83 1.66 5.75
N PRO A 416 -2.91 2.07 6.44
CA PRO A 416 -4.22 2.20 5.82
C PRO A 416 -4.16 3.15 4.61
N PHE A 417 -4.79 2.75 3.50
CA PHE A 417 -4.93 3.63 2.35
C PHE A 417 -5.75 4.86 2.71
N ALA A 418 -5.26 6.03 2.34
CA ALA A 418 -5.96 7.30 2.40
C ALA A 418 -5.52 8.16 1.21
N ASP A 419 -6.51 8.78 0.57
CA ASP A 419 -6.42 9.69 -0.57
C ASP A 419 -6.13 11.10 -0.02
N ASP A 420 -4.84 11.32 0.29
CA ASP A 420 -4.28 12.46 1.06
C ASP A 420 -2.96 13.02 0.42
N ASP A 421 -2.91 13.23 -0.90
CA ASP A 421 -1.79 13.88 -1.64
C ASP A 421 -0.38 13.25 -1.35
N SER A 422 -0.34 11.92 -1.23
CA SER A 422 0.84 11.15 -0.77
C SER A 422 1.81 10.78 -1.90
N ASP A 423 2.20 11.79 -2.69
CA ASP A 423 2.90 11.59 -3.97
C ASP A 423 4.38 11.21 -3.87
N GLY A 424 4.83 10.48 -4.88
CA GLY A 424 6.23 10.14 -5.11
C GLY A 424 7.10 11.34 -5.49
N VAL A 425 6.61 12.28 -6.32
CA VAL A 425 7.21 13.60 -6.58
C VAL A 425 6.14 14.55 -7.16
N TYR A 426 5.91 15.72 -6.55
CA TYR A 426 5.00 16.73 -7.11
C TYR A 426 5.77 17.87 -7.81
N LEU A 427 5.47 18.12 -9.09
CA LEU A 427 6.22 19.03 -9.96
C LEU A 427 5.34 20.12 -10.63
N THR A 428 5.35 21.35 -10.13
CA THR A 428 4.74 22.47 -10.87
C THR A 428 5.70 23.01 -11.95
N SER A 429 6.12 24.27 -11.92
CA SER A 429 6.98 24.84 -12.95
C SER A 429 8.44 24.38 -12.88
N GLY A 430 9.17 24.42 -13.99
CA GLY A 430 10.63 24.21 -14.00
C GLY A 430 11.16 23.34 -15.13
N THR A 431 12.33 22.74 -14.89
CA THR A 431 12.93 21.72 -15.77
C THR A 431 13.53 20.62 -14.90
N HIS A 432 13.00 19.41 -15.02
CA HIS A 432 13.24 18.32 -14.07
C HIS A 432 13.71 17.06 -14.80
N ARG A 433 14.44 16.20 -14.09
CA ARG A 433 15.08 15.01 -14.69
C ARG A 433 15.13 13.86 -13.69
N ILE A 434 14.45 12.76 -13.99
CA ILE A 434 14.36 11.56 -13.16
C ILE A 434 14.90 10.40 -14.00
N VAL A 435 16.07 9.89 -13.65
CA VAL A 435 16.81 8.96 -14.52
C VAL A 435 17.36 7.78 -13.72
N ASP A 436 17.18 6.58 -14.25
CA ASP A 436 17.55 5.32 -13.60
C ASP A 436 16.92 5.14 -12.20
N CYS A 437 15.77 5.73 -11.87
CA CYS A 437 15.20 5.70 -10.51
C CYS A 437 14.19 4.55 -10.27
N VAL A 438 13.87 4.29 -8.99
CA VAL A 438 12.68 3.54 -8.56
C VAL A 438 11.75 4.52 -7.84
N ILE A 439 10.48 4.53 -8.22
CA ILE A 439 9.41 5.31 -7.57
C ILE A 439 8.25 4.35 -7.32
N GLY A 440 7.65 4.31 -6.13
CA GLY A 440 6.51 3.40 -5.93
C GLY A 440 6.15 3.00 -4.51
N PHE A 441 5.09 2.22 -4.39
CA PHE A 441 4.44 1.89 -3.11
C PHE A 441 3.94 3.18 -2.44
N LEU A 442 3.06 3.88 -3.17
CA LEU A 442 2.64 5.24 -2.89
C LEU A 442 1.12 5.27 -2.78
N HIS A 443 0.60 5.93 -1.75
CA HIS A 443 -0.86 6.06 -1.54
C HIS A 443 -1.52 7.06 -2.50
N ASP A 444 -0.76 7.69 -3.38
CA ASP A 444 -1.29 8.55 -4.43
C ASP A 444 -0.49 8.34 -5.73
N ASP A 445 0.05 9.39 -6.35
CA ASP A 445 0.73 9.32 -7.64
C ASP A 445 2.22 9.01 -7.54
N GLY A 446 2.78 8.46 -8.62
CA GLY A 446 4.23 8.24 -8.77
C GLY A 446 4.99 9.54 -9.03
N VAL A 447 4.61 10.27 -10.07
CA VAL A 447 5.05 11.64 -10.35
C VAL A 447 3.84 12.40 -10.83
N ASP A 448 3.47 13.48 -10.13
CA ASP A 448 2.35 14.35 -10.50
C ASP A 448 2.83 15.76 -10.90
N SER A 449 1.97 16.45 -11.64
CA SER A 449 2.01 17.88 -11.91
C SER A 449 0.60 18.49 -12.00
N GLY A 450 -0.28 18.20 -11.03
CA GLY A 450 -1.70 18.58 -10.99
C GLY A 450 -1.97 20.08 -11.17
N SER A 451 -1.03 20.95 -10.82
CA SER A 451 -1.19 22.41 -10.90
C SER A 451 0.04 23.18 -11.42
N GLY A 452 -0.16 24.47 -11.69
CA GLY A 452 0.90 25.41 -12.02
C GLY A 452 1.39 25.40 -13.47
N ALA A 453 2.38 26.28 -13.70
CA ALA A 453 2.88 26.56 -15.03
C ALA A 453 3.70 25.40 -15.61
N GLY A 454 3.57 25.20 -16.92
CA GLY A 454 4.26 24.15 -17.66
C GLY A 454 5.80 24.19 -17.57
N GLY A 455 6.40 23.06 -17.90
CA GLY A 455 7.84 22.82 -17.80
C GLY A 455 8.25 21.55 -18.54
N LEU A 456 9.56 21.32 -18.64
CA LEU A 456 10.15 20.11 -19.21
C LEU A 456 10.37 19.07 -18.10
N VAL A 457 10.00 17.82 -18.33
CA VAL A 457 10.33 16.70 -17.43
C VAL A 457 10.90 15.54 -18.24
N GLU A 458 12.14 15.13 -17.98
CA GLU A 458 12.73 13.93 -18.58
C GLU A 458 12.64 12.78 -17.59
N ILE A 459 11.92 11.71 -17.94
CA ILE A 459 11.90 10.44 -17.19
C ILE A 459 12.54 9.36 -18.05
N THR A 460 13.59 8.70 -17.58
CA THR A 460 14.28 7.70 -18.43
C THR A 460 14.90 6.55 -17.65
N ARG A 461 14.64 5.30 -18.09
CA ARG A 461 15.09 4.05 -17.42
C ARG A 461 14.61 3.92 -15.97
N CYS A 462 13.43 4.45 -15.69
CA CYS A 462 12.82 4.37 -14.37
C CYS A 462 11.98 3.10 -14.22
N TRP A 463 11.73 2.73 -12.97
CA TRP A 463 10.79 1.69 -12.58
C TRP A 463 9.75 2.34 -11.67
N ILE A 464 8.48 2.35 -12.08
CA ILE A 464 7.40 2.99 -11.35
C ILE A 464 6.35 1.92 -11.01
N GLU A 465 6.01 1.77 -9.73
CA GLU A 465 5.23 0.61 -9.28
C GLU A 465 4.27 0.90 -8.13
N ALA A 466 3.09 0.28 -8.15
CA ALA A 466 2.17 0.27 -7.02
C ALA A 466 1.80 1.68 -6.51
N CYS A 467 1.52 2.58 -7.44
CA CYS A 467 0.84 3.85 -7.19
C CYS A 467 -0.67 3.57 -7.17
N TYR A 468 -1.40 4.03 -6.17
CA TYR A 468 -2.84 3.76 -6.06
C TYR A 468 -3.65 4.46 -7.15
N HIS A 469 -3.20 5.64 -7.57
CA HIS A 469 -3.74 6.48 -8.63
C HIS A 469 -2.85 6.35 -9.89
N GLU A 470 -2.22 7.42 -10.34
CA GLU A 470 -1.46 7.53 -11.56
C GLU A 470 0.03 7.28 -11.27
N ALA A 471 0.65 6.34 -11.99
CA ALA A 471 2.11 6.21 -11.93
C ALA A 471 2.82 7.47 -12.47
N LEU A 472 2.20 8.16 -13.43
CA LEU A 472 2.71 9.36 -14.09
C LEU A 472 1.52 10.26 -14.49
N ALA A 473 1.04 11.08 -13.55
CA ALA A 473 0.04 12.11 -13.78
C ALA A 473 0.66 13.36 -14.41
N TRP A 474 -0.02 13.94 -15.40
CA TRP A 474 0.51 15.09 -16.12
C TRP A 474 -0.58 16.10 -16.43
N SER A 475 -0.59 17.17 -15.64
CA SER A 475 -1.47 18.32 -15.83
C SER A 475 -0.68 19.64 -15.98
N CYS A 476 -1.37 20.73 -16.39
CA CYS A 476 -0.90 22.10 -16.15
C CYS A 476 -2.00 23.16 -16.34
N ASP A 477 -2.03 24.15 -15.44
CA ASP A 477 -3.00 25.26 -15.49
C ASP A 477 -2.68 26.31 -16.57
N SER A 478 -1.40 26.40 -16.97
CA SER A 478 -0.91 27.48 -17.82
C SER A 478 0.37 27.10 -18.55
N GLY A 479 0.53 27.59 -19.78
CA GLY A 479 1.64 27.17 -20.64
C GLY A 479 1.42 25.76 -21.17
N THR A 480 2.45 24.91 -21.13
CA THR A 480 2.42 23.53 -21.64
C THR A 480 3.37 22.65 -20.81
N ARG A 481 2.87 21.57 -20.19
CA ARG A 481 3.71 20.51 -19.61
C ARG A 481 4.28 19.64 -20.73
N LEU A 482 5.58 19.39 -20.71
CA LEU A 482 6.32 18.64 -21.74
C LEU A 482 7.11 17.49 -21.09
N PRO A 483 6.45 16.40 -20.69
CA PRO A 483 7.10 15.22 -20.15
C PRO A 483 7.53 14.29 -21.29
N THR A 484 8.81 13.90 -21.28
CA THR A 484 9.40 12.93 -22.19
C THR A 484 9.79 11.70 -21.40
N ILE A 485 9.16 10.57 -21.69
CA ILE A 485 9.28 9.31 -20.93
C ILE A 485 9.90 8.26 -21.85
N ALA A 486 11.02 7.66 -21.46
CA ALA A 486 11.72 6.69 -22.33
C ALA A 486 12.31 5.51 -21.56
N ASP A 487 12.24 4.31 -22.15
CA ASP A 487 12.89 3.10 -21.61
C ASP A 487 12.44 2.75 -20.16
N THR A 488 11.22 3.14 -19.78
CA THR A 488 10.69 3.11 -18.40
C THR A 488 9.64 2.01 -18.24
N VAL A 489 9.60 1.38 -17.04
CA VAL A 489 8.59 0.39 -16.65
C VAL A 489 7.55 1.03 -15.72
N VAL A 490 6.28 0.70 -15.93
CA VAL A 490 5.15 1.10 -15.10
C VAL A 490 4.28 -0.14 -14.80
N ILE A 491 4.10 -0.48 -13.53
CA ILE A 491 3.55 -1.79 -13.13
C ILE A 491 2.68 -1.73 -11.87
N ASN A 492 1.59 -2.50 -11.83
CA ASN A 492 0.73 -2.67 -10.64
C ASN A 492 0.11 -1.36 -10.08
N SER A 493 0.07 -0.30 -10.88
CA SER A 493 -0.54 0.99 -10.50
C SER A 493 -1.99 1.09 -10.98
N GLY A 494 -2.77 2.03 -10.43
CA GLY A 494 -4.10 2.34 -10.96
C GLY A 494 -3.98 2.67 -12.44
N GLN A 495 -3.05 3.53 -12.77
CA GLN A 495 -2.89 4.02 -14.13
C GLN A 495 -1.42 4.19 -14.51
N GLY A 496 -1.14 4.05 -15.79
CA GLY A 496 0.21 4.02 -16.33
C GLY A 496 0.72 5.40 -16.68
N ILE A 497 0.73 5.72 -17.97
CA ILE A 497 1.15 7.02 -18.50
C ILE A 497 -0.10 7.84 -18.83
N GLU A 498 -0.29 8.94 -18.11
CA GLU A 498 -1.46 9.80 -18.27
C GLU A 498 -1.19 11.01 -19.18
N ALA A 499 -2.26 11.71 -19.57
CA ALA A 499 -2.25 13.09 -20.03
C ALA A 499 -3.56 13.72 -19.54
N GLY A 500 -3.53 14.28 -18.33
CA GLY A 500 -4.69 14.79 -17.60
C GLY A 500 -5.07 16.21 -17.97
N TRP A 501 -5.43 16.99 -16.94
CA TRP A 501 -6.01 18.33 -17.06
C TRP A 501 -5.15 19.37 -17.79
N GLY A 502 -5.83 20.23 -18.55
CA GLY A 502 -5.22 21.41 -19.15
C GLY A 502 -4.42 21.05 -20.39
N ASN A 503 -3.14 21.44 -20.45
CA ASN A 503 -2.34 21.38 -21.68
C ASN A 503 -1.01 20.57 -21.56
N PRO A 504 -1.02 19.31 -21.08
CA PRO A 504 0.13 18.42 -21.18
C PRO A 504 0.33 17.95 -22.63
N ARG A 505 1.59 17.78 -23.06
CA ARG A 505 1.95 17.14 -24.35
C ARG A 505 2.97 16.05 -24.07
N VAL A 506 2.46 14.86 -23.80
CA VAL A 506 3.17 13.72 -23.24
C VAL A 506 3.77 12.89 -24.38
N GLU A 507 5.08 12.63 -24.29
CA GLU A 507 5.85 11.89 -25.30
C GLU A 507 6.47 10.65 -24.65
N ALA A 508 5.91 9.46 -24.90
CA ALA A 508 6.38 8.20 -24.35
C ALA A 508 6.89 7.23 -25.44
N ASP A 509 8.11 6.71 -25.27
CA ASP A 509 8.78 5.89 -26.29
C ASP A 509 9.57 4.72 -25.66
N ARG A 510 9.35 3.50 -26.15
CA ARG A 510 9.94 2.26 -25.57
C ARG A 510 9.64 2.07 -24.08
N CYS A 511 8.39 2.23 -23.65
CA CYS A 511 7.98 1.94 -22.28
C CYS A 511 7.35 0.54 -22.15
N LEU A 512 7.23 0.03 -20.92
CA LEU A 512 6.46 -1.16 -20.58
C LEU A 512 5.42 -0.80 -19.51
N CYS A 513 4.15 -0.70 -19.87
CA CYS A 513 3.04 -0.55 -18.93
C CYS A 513 2.35 -1.90 -18.76
N VAL A 514 2.47 -2.52 -17.58
CA VAL A 514 2.02 -3.90 -17.35
C VAL A 514 1.23 -4.11 -16.06
N GLY A 515 0.07 -4.75 -16.17
CA GLY A 515 -0.73 -5.13 -14.99
C GLY A 515 -1.31 -3.94 -14.21
N ASN A 516 -1.54 -2.81 -14.86
CA ASN A 516 -2.20 -1.62 -14.29
C ASN A 516 -3.72 -1.67 -14.58
N ALA A 517 -4.54 -0.80 -13.99
CA ALA A 517 -5.93 -0.66 -14.44
C ALA A 517 -5.99 0.00 -15.84
N VAL A 518 -5.14 1.02 -16.09
CA VAL A 518 -4.94 1.61 -17.42
C VAL A 518 -3.46 1.66 -17.80
N GLY A 519 -3.10 1.26 -19.02
CA GLY A 519 -1.71 1.32 -19.52
C GLY A 519 -1.29 2.71 -20.02
N ALA A 520 -2.11 3.30 -20.90
CA ALA A 520 -1.96 4.66 -21.43
C ALA A 520 -3.31 5.39 -21.38
N ARG A 521 -3.36 6.57 -20.74
CA ARG A 521 -4.60 7.30 -20.45
C ARG A 521 -4.57 8.73 -20.99
N PHE A 522 -5.71 9.18 -21.52
CA PHE A 522 -5.99 10.60 -21.75
C PHE A 522 -7.20 11.05 -20.91
N GLY A 523 -7.01 12.10 -20.12
CA GLY A 523 -8.01 12.77 -19.28
C GLY A 523 -8.26 12.12 -17.91
N ASP A 524 -8.06 12.88 -16.84
CA ASP A 524 -8.19 12.50 -15.42
C ASP A 524 -9.65 12.25 -14.95
N ASN A 525 -10.64 12.55 -15.79
CA ASN A 525 -12.08 12.35 -15.56
C ASN A 525 -12.70 13.15 -14.40
N TYR A 526 -12.07 14.24 -13.99
CA TYR A 526 -12.70 15.29 -13.19
C TYR A 526 -13.60 16.22 -14.06
N ASP A 527 -14.25 17.22 -13.46
CA ASP A 527 -15.15 18.16 -14.16
C ASP A 527 -14.37 19.37 -14.74
N TRP A 528 -13.40 19.08 -15.61
CA TRP A 528 -12.41 20.05 -16.13
C TRP A 528 -12.25 20.02 -17.66
N ASP A 529 -11.47 20.97 -18.20
CA ASP A 529 -11.15 21.10 -19.64
C ASP A 529 -9.84 20.35 -20.01
N TYR A 530 -9.89 19.54 -21.08
CA TYR A 530 -8.77 18.71 -21.55
C TYR A 530 -8.23 19.19 -22.92
N ASP A 531 -7.23 20.06 -22.92
CA ASP A 531 -6.58 20.58 -24.14
C ASP A 531 -5.32 19.77 -24.54
N GLY A 532 -4.90 18.79 -23.73
CA GLY A 532 -3.64 18.05 -23.84
C GLY A 532 -3.45 17.16 -25.09
N PHE A 533 -2.31 16.45 -25.15
CA PHE A 533 -2.01 15.41 -26.14
C PHE A 533 -1.20 14.27 -25.50
N LEU A 534 -1.53 13.02 -25.83
CA LEU A 534 -0.80 11.82 -25.44
C LEU A 534 -0.20 11.14 -26.69
N HIS A 535 1.13 11.05 -26.77
CA HIS A 535 1.83 10.25 -27.77
C HIS A 535 2.55 9.08 -27.08
N VAL A 536 2.19 7.85 -27.44
CA VAL A 536 2.83 6.62 -26.92
C VAL A 536 3.22 5.72 -28.09
N THR A 537 4.51 5.42 -28.23
CA THR A 537 5.03 4.65 -29.36
C THR A 537 6.13 3.66 -28.97
N ASN A 538 6.38 2.67 -29.85
CA ASN A 538 7.36 1.58 -29.69
C ASN A 538 7.29 0.83 -28.33
N SER A 539 6.16 0.91 -27.64
CA SER A 539 5.99 0.47 -26.25
C SER A 539 5.21 -0.84 -26.14
N LEU A 540 5.24 -1.43 -24.95
CA LEU A 540 4.53 -2.65 -24.58
C LEU A 540 3.44 -2.25 -23.57
N LEU A 541 2.17 -2.31 -23.98
CA LEU A 541 1.02 -2.06 -23.09
C LEU A 541 0.33 -3.41 -22.90
N LEU A 542 0.68 -4.14 -21.83
CA LEU A 542 0.41 -5.56 -21.70
C LEU A 542 -0.31 -5.92 -20.40
N HIS A 543 -1.32 -6.77 -20.48
CA HIS A 543 -2.04 -7.34 -19.33
C HIS A 543 -2.62 -6.29 -18.35
N ASN A 544 -2.80 -5.04 -18.80
CA ASN A 544 -3.58 -4.05 -18.07
C ASN A 544 -5.08 -4.41 -18.16
N LEU A 545 -5.92 -3.87 -17.28
CA LEU A 545 -7.38 -4.00 -17.46
C LEU A 545 -7.82 -3.27 -18.75
N ARG A 546 -7.21 -2.12 -19.04
CA ARG A 546 -7.32 -1.38 -20.31
C ARG A 546 -5.91 -1.01 -20.77
N ASP A 547 -5.46 -1.47 -21.93
CA ASP A 547 -4.13 -1.04 -22.42
C ASP A 547 -4.12 0.44 -22.83
N VAL A 548 -5.24 0.92 -23.37
CA VAL A 548 -5.46 2.32 -23.76
C VAL A 548 -6.84 2.78 -23.27
N TRP A 549 -6.94 4.02 -22.80
CA TRP A 549 -8.21 4.65 -22.43
C TRP A 549 -8.20 6.15 -22.77
N GLY A 550 -9.08 6.57 -23.68
CA GLY A 550 -9.14 7.95 -24.18
C GLY A 550 -10.44 8.68 -23.89
N ARG A 551 -11.23 8.22 -22.91
CA ARG A 551 -12.54 8.80 -22.59
C ARG A 551 -12.45 9.73 -21.41
N ALA A 552 -12.85 10.98 -21.64
CA ALA A 552 -13.19 11.92 -20.60
C ALA A 552 -14.72 12.06 -20.44
N TRP A 553 -15.14 12.43 -19.24
CA TRP A 553 -16.53 12.70 -18.85
C TRP A 553 -17.19 13.81 -19.68
N ASP A 554 -16.40 14.80 -20.11
CA ASP A 554 -16.80 16.03 -20.80
C ASP A 554 -17.76 15.82 -22.00
N THR A 555 -17.45 14.81 -22.83
CA THR A 555 -18.09 14.57 -24.12
C THR A 555 -18.80 13.23 -24.18
N TRP A 556 -18.45 12.28 -23.30
CA TRP A 556 -18.90 10.87 -23.32
C TRP A 556 -18.51 10.10 -24.60
N GLU A 557 -17.40 10.51 -25.22
CA GLU A 557 -16.81 9.94 -26.42
C GLU A 557 -15.30 9.76 -26.20
N GLU A 558 -14.62 9.08 -27.13
CA GLU A 558 -13.15 9.00 -27.10
C GLU A 558 -12.56 10.31 -27.65
N HIS A 559 -11.32 10.63 -27.25
CA HIS A 559 -10.54 11.78 -27.73
C HIS A 559 -9.41 11.39 -28.72
N PRO A 560 -9.68 10.67 -29.83
CA PRO A 560 -8.64 10.15 -30.73
C PRO A 560 -7.92 11.22 -31.55
N LEU A 561 -8.29 12.49 -31.43
CA LEU A 561 -7.57 13.63 -32.02
C LEU A 561 -6.52 14.22 -31.06
N GLN A 562 -6.53 13.80 -29.80
CA GLN A 562 -5.58 14.19 -28.75
C GLN A 562 -4.72 13.01 -28.29
N MET A 563 -4.76 11.91 -29.05
CA MET A 563 -3.97 10.71 -28.79
C MET A 563 -3.35 10.20 -30.08
N ASP A 564 -2.04 9.96 -30.07
CA ASP A 564 -1.35 9.09 -31.04
C ASP A 564 -0.76 7.92 -30.25
N VAL A 565 -1.51 6.83 -30.14
CA VAL A 565 -1.04 5.58 -29.56
C VAL A 565 -0.85 4.61 -30.71
N SER A 566 0.38 4.50 -31.22
CA SER A 566 0.70 3.76 -32.44
C SER A 566 2.07 3.08 -32.40
N GLN A 567 2.24 2.01 -33.18
CA GLN A 567 3.45 1.18 -33.22
C GLN A 567 3.78 0.43 -31.91
N ASN A 568 2.81 0.27 -31.00
CA ASN A 568 2.94 -0.49 -29.76
C ASN A 568 2.51 -1.97 -29.94
N LEU A 569 2.78 -2.78 -28.93
CA LEU A 569 2.16 -4.09 -28.75
C LEU A 569 1.13 -4.02 -27.60
N LEU A 570 -0.11 -4.38 -27.90
CA LEU A 570 -1.24 -4.41 -26.96
C LEU A 570 -1.63 -5.85 -26.61
N THR A 571 -2.27 -6.07 -25.46
CA THR A 571 -2.80 -7.38 -25.03
C THR A 571 -3.83 -7.94 -26.00
N ALA A 572 -4.64 -7.05 -26.59
CA ALA A 572 -5.71 -7.37 -27.52
C ALA A 572 -5.79 -6.33 -28.65
N ALA A 573 -6.50 -6.66 -29.73
CA ALA A 573 -6.71 -5.72 -30.83
C ALA A 573 -7.67 -4.60 -30.40
N ASP A 574 -7.21 -3.36 -30.49
CA ASP A 574 -8.01 -2.16 -30.21
C ASP A 574 -8.55 -1.54 -31.52
N PRO A 575 -9.88 -1.50 -31.74
CA PRO A 575 -10.48 -0.89 -32.92
C PRO A 575 -10.36 0.65 -32.99
N LEU A 576 -10.13 1.32 -31.87
CA LEU A 576 -9.95 2.76 -31.75
C LEU A 576 -8.49 3.16 -32.01
N HIS A 577 -7.55 2.28 -31.63
CA HIS A 577 -6.11 2.44 -31.86
C HIS A 577 -5.52 1.34 -32.79
N PRO A 578 -6.02 1.21 -34.04
CA PRO A 578 -5.69 0.09 -34.94
C PRO A 578 -4.28 0.14 -35.56
N ALA A 579 -3.47 1.15 -35.21
CA ALA A 579 -2.08 1.29 -35.64
C ALA A 579 -1.09 0.52 -34.74
N ASN A 580 -1.59 -0.24 -33.77
CA ASN A 580 -0.81 -1.11 -32.89
C ASN A 580 -0.93 -2.57 -33.32
N ALA A 581 0.06 -3.38 -32.94
CA ALA A 581 0.03 -4.83 -33.10
C ALA A 581 -0.49 -5.51 -31.83
N VAL A 582 -0.96 -6.75 -31.96
CA VAL A 582 -1.32 -7.59 -30.81
C VAL A 582 -0.08 -8.37 -30.37
N TRP A 583 0.16 -8.43 -29.05
CA TRP A 583 1.20 -9.22 -28.41
C TRP A 583 1.10 -10.70 -28.78
N ASP A 584 2.16 -11.25 -29.40
CA ASP A 584 2.36 -12.70 -29.54
C ASP A 584 3.46 -13.14 -28.56
N PRO A 585 3.13 -13.72 -27.40
CA PRO A 585 4.14 -14.15 -26.43
C PRO A 585 5.16 -15.16 -26.98
N ALA A 586 4.86 -15.88 -28.07
CA ALA A 586 5.79 -16.83 -28.68
C ALA A 586 6.81 -16.16 -29.62
N ALA A 587 6.49 -14.97 -30.15
CA ALA A 587 7.33 -14.23 -31.09
C ALA A 587 8.00 -13.00 -30.46
N ASP A 588 7.33 -12.33 -29.52
CA ASP A 588 7.72 -11.02 -29.02
C ASP A 588 8.32 -11.03 -27.60
N ALA A 589 8.33 -12.16 -26.88
CA ALA A 589 8.80 -12.24 -25.47
C ALA A 589 10.19 -11.62 -25.23
N GLU A 590 11.16 -11.77 -26.13
CA GLU A 590 12.49 -11.17 -26.00
C GLU A 590 12.50 -9.64 -25.97
N ARG A 591 11.40 -8.96 -26.36
CA ARG A 591 11.23 -7.51 -26.21
C ARG A 591 11.12 -7.06 -24.75
N LEU A 592 10.83 -7.97 -23.82
CA LEU A 592 10.84 -7.68 -22.39
C LEU A 592 12.26 -7.59 -21.82
N ALA A 593 13.27 -8.15 -22.50
CA ALA A 593 14.64 -8.23 -22.00
C ALA A 593 15.29 -6.89 -21.58
N PRO A 594 15.06 -5.75 -22.26
CA PRO A 594 15.60 -4.45 -21.85
C PRO A 594 15.00 -3.90 -20.54
N PHE A 595 13.83 -4.39 -20.14
CA PHE A 595 13.06 -3.91 -18.99
C PHE A 595 13.26 -4.74 -17.71
N LEU A 596 13.88 -5.91 -17.82
CA LEU A 596 14.01 -6.85 -16.70
C LEU A 596 14.77 -6.23 -15.50
N PRO A 597 14.20 -6.26 -14.28
CA PRO A 597 14.84 -5.70 -13.10
C PRO A 597 15.95 -6.59 -12.52
N ALA A 598 15.94 -7.87 -12.89
CA ALA A 598 16.80 -8.95 -12.41
C ALA A 598 16.80 -10.10 -13.46
N PRO A 599 17.69 -11.11 -13.35
CA PRO A 599 17.59 -12.32 -14.18
C PRO A 599 16.24 -13.03 -14.02
N ASP A 600 15.58 -13.35 -15.14
CA ASP A 600 14.23 -13.97 -15.18
C ASP A 600 14.26 -15.49 -15.39
N ASP A 601 15.35 -16.14 -14.99
CA ASP A 601 15.52 -17.58 -15.24
C ASP A 601 14.50 -18.44 -14.47
N THR A 602 14.24 -18.03 -13.24
CA THR A 602 13.18 -18.48 -12.33
C THR A 602 12.74 -17.25 -11.53
N VAL A 603 11.44 -16.96 -11.47
CA VAL A 603 10.90 -15.81 -10.71
C VAL A 603 10.16 -16.23 -9.45
N GLY A 604 10.06 -15.36 -8.46
CA GLY A 604 9.24 -15.60 -7.28
C GLY A 604 7.75 -15.67 -7.61
N MET A 605 7.00 -16.48 -6.86
CA MET A 605 5.56 -16.66 -6.98
C MET A 605 4.90 -16.80 -5.60
N GLY A 606 3.69 -16.26 -5.48
CA GLY A 606 2.81 -16.50 -4.34
C GLY A 606 1.41 -15.95 -4.54
N ILE A 607 0.56 -16.13 -3.53
CA ILE A 607 -0.79 -15.56 -3.46
C ILE A 607 -0.67 -14.10 -3.04
N ALA A 608 -1.11 -13.20 -3.91
CA ALA A 608 -0.89 -11.75 -3.83
C ALA A 608 -1.96 -10.99 -3.01
N THR A 609 -2.72 -11.71 -2.18
CA THR A 609 -3.63 -11.11 -1.18
C THR A 609 -2.82 -10.45 -0.06
N ARG A 610 -3.38 -9.41 0.59
CA ARG A 610 -2.78 -8.88 1.83
C ARG A 610 -2.90 -9.92 2.95
N GLU A 611 -4.13 -10.38 3.18
CA GLU A 611 -4.45 -11.36 4.23
C GLU A 611 -4.18 -12.80 3.78
N ALA A 612 -3.74 -13.65 4.73
CA ALA A 612 -3.61 -15.10 4.52
C ALA A 612 -4.94 -15.86 4.63
N ARG A 613 -6.02 -15.14 4.97
CA ARG A 613 -7.37 -15.64 5.19
C ARG A 613 -8.38 -14.62 4.67
N LEU A 614 -9.49 -15.05 4.09
CA LEU A 614 -10.56 -14.18 3.57
C LEU A 614 -11.94 -14.73 3.99
N GLU A 615 -12.97 -13.88 3.98
CA GLU A 615 -14.35 -14.33 4.18
C GLU A 615 -14.88 -15.15 2.98
N MET A 616 -15.72 -16.15 3.25
CA MET A 616 -16.28 -17.07 2.25
C MET A 616 -17.13 -16.37 1.18
N SER A 617 -17.78 -15.25 1.51
CA SER A 617 -18.44 -14.39 0.49
C SER A 617 -17.49 -13.88 -0.59
N ARG A 618 -16.21 -13.68 -0.26
CA ARG A 618 -15.19 -13.15 -1.17
C ARG A 618 -14.65 -14.20 -2.14
N ILE A 619 -15.01 -15.47 -2.00
CA ILE A 619 -14.52 -16.55 -2.89
C ILE A 619 -14.87 -16.32 -4.37
N GLY A 620 -15.94 -15.56 -4.65
CA GLY A 620 -16.33 -15.14 -5.99
C GLY A 620 -15.45 -14.04 -6.62
N GLU A 621 -14.62 -13.34 -5.84
CA GLU A 621 -13.58 -12.43 -6.35
C GLU A 621 -12.45 -13.21 -7.06
N GLY A 622 -12.28 -14.49 -6.70
CA GLY A 622 -11.15 -15.32 -7.11
C GLY A 622 -9.88 -15.03 -6.30
N VAL A 623 -8.83 -15.81 -6.55
CA VAL A 623 -7.56 -15.72 -5.82
C VAL A 623 -6.50 -15.08 -6.72
N PRO A 624 -5.97 -13.89 -6.38
CA PRO A 624 -4.87 -13.29 -7.15
C PRO A 624 -3.57 -14.05 -6.87
N ILE A 625 -3.00 -14.65 -7.91
CA ILE A 625 -1.64 -15.22 -7.89
C ILE A 625 -0.72 -14.21 -8.56
N GLY A 626 0.39 -13.86 -7.90
CA GLY A 626 1.37 -12.88 -8.35
C GLY A 626 2.75 -13.49 -8.58
N LEU A 627 3.55 -12.79 -9.38
CA LEU A 627 4.99 -13.02 -9.57
C LEU A 627 5.79 -11.85 -9.00
N SER A 628 7.04 -12.10 -8.58
CA SER A 628 7.98 -11.05 -8.14
C SER A 628 8.29 -10.03 -9.24
N THR A 629 8.32 -10.48 -10.50
CA THR A 629 8.51 -9.67 -11.72
C THR A 629 7.95 -10.43 -12.93
N PHE A 630 7.80 -9.74 -14.08
CA PHE A 630 7.50 -10.39 -15.35
C PHE A 630 8.68 -11.25 -15.84
N SER A 631 8.37 -12.32 -16.57
CA SER A 631 9.34 -13.19 -17.24
C SER A 631 9.14 -13.20 -18.75
N ARG A 632 10.20 -13.51 -19.50
CA ARG A 632 10.15 -13.85 -20.93
C ARG A 632 9.68 -15.29 -21.17
N LYS A 633 9.60 -16.11 -20.13
CA LYS A 633 9.16 -17.51 -20.18
C LYS A 633 7.71 -17.61 -19.72
N THR A 634 7.01 -18.66 -20.16
CA THR A 634 5.75 -19.05 -19.49
C THR A 634 6.09 -19.53 -18.08
N VAL A 635 5.47 -18.92 -17.08
CA VAL A 635 5.57 -19.32 -15.67
C VAL A 635 4.29 -20.03 -15.27
N ALA A 636 4.34 -21.08 -14.45
CA ALA A 636 3.15 -21.81 -14.03
C ALA A 636 3.31 -22.43 -12.64
N ALA A 637 2.19 -22.80 -12.03
CA ALA A 637 2.13 -23.68 -10.87
C ALA A 637 0.84 -24.50 -10.92
N ASP A 638 0.89 -25.71 -10.37
CA ASP A 638 -0.33 -26.45 -10.06
C ASP A 638 -1.05 -25.79 -8.88
N TYR A 639 -2.36 -25.97 -8.79
CA TYR A 639 -3.15 -25.55 -7.64
C TYR A 639 -4.08 -26.67 -7.19
N GLU A 640 -4.36 -26.70 -5.88
CA GLU A 640 -5.38 -27.52 -5.26
C GLU A 640 -6.35 -26.62 -4.49
N VAL A 641 -7.66 -26.88 -4.63
CA VAL A 641 -8.74 -26.26 -3.85
C VAL A 641 -9.41 -27.37 -3.05
N ALA A 642 -9.37 -27.30 -1.73
CA ALA A 642 -9.87 -28.34 -0.82
C ALA A 642 -10.73 -27.75 0.32
N SER A 643 -11.63 -28.56 0.88
CA SER A 643 -12.40 -28.22 2.09
C SER A 643 -12.24 -29.25 3.21
N ASP A 644 -13.00 -29.08 4.27
CA ASP A 644 -13.24 -30.07 5.32
C ASP A 644 -13.79 -31.42 4.78
N SER A 645 -14.28 -31.46 3.54
CA SER A 645 -14.72 -32.70 2.85
C SER A 645 -13.69 -33.33 1.90
N GLY A 646 -12.53 -32.70 1.68
CA GLY A 646 -11.47 -33.15 0.77
C GLY A 646 -11.23 -32.22 -0.43
N VAL A 647 -10.51 -32.71 -1.44
CA VAL A 647 -10.16 -31.95 -2.65
C VAL A 647 -11.40 -31.76 -3.54
N LEU A 648 -11.67 -30.51 -3.90
CA LEU A 648 -12.83 -30.09 -4.69
C LEU A 648 -12.45 -29.79 -6.14
N ALA A 649 -11.31 -29.14 -6.35
CA ALA A 649 -10.75 -28.86 -7.67
C ALA A 649 -9.22 -28.88 -7.65
N ALA A 650 -8.61 -29.20 -8.78
CA ALA A 650 -7.18 -29.03 -9.00
C ALA A 650 -6.94 -28.68 -10.47
N GLY A 651 -5.81 -28.02 -10.75
CA GLY A 651 -5.45 -27.60 -12.10
C GLY A 651 -4.09 -26.92 -12.12
N THR A 652 -3.82 -26.15 -13.17
CA THR A 652 -2.58 -25.39 -13.34
C THR A 652 -2.91 -23.94 -13.65
N VAL A 653 -2.36 -23.00 -12.88
CA VAL A 653 -2.37 -21.56 -13.19
C VAL A 653 -1.13 -21.24 -14.02
N ALA A 654 -1.30 -20.49 -15.12
CA ALA A 654 -0.21 -20.19 -16.04
C ALA A 654 -0.19 -18.70 -16.44
N PHE A 655 1.01 -18.13 -16.45
CA PHE A 655 1.33 -16.77 -16.80
C PHE A 655 2.05 -16.79 -18.15
N PRO A 656 1.47 -16.23 -19.22
CA PRO A 656 2.21 -16.02 -20.47
C PRO A 656 3.33 -14.99 -20.25
N PRO A 657 4.39 -15.01 -21.08
CA PRO A 657 5.44 -13.99 -21.06
C PRO A 657 4.89 -12.57 -20.96
N GLY A 658 5.42 -11.80 -20.02
CA GLY A 658 4.96 -10.46 -19.66
C GLY A 658 3.94 -10.38 -18.52
N ARG A 659 3.13 -11.42 -18.25
CA ARG A 659 2.08 -11.35 -17.22
C ARG A 659 2.65 -11.51 -15.81
N THR A 660 2.21 -10.64 -14.89
CA THR A 660 2.67 -10.61 -13.47
C THR A 660 1.61 -11.03 -12.47
N VAL A 661 0.32 -10.84 -12.77
CA VAL A 661 -0.80 -11.26 -11.92
C VAL A 661 -1.84 -12.04 -12.72
N GLN A 662 -2.33 -13.14 -12.14
CA GLN A 662 -3.36 -14.01 -12.71
C GLN A 662 -4.38 -14.33 -11.63
N ILE A 663 -5.66 -14.00 -11.87
CA ILE A 663 -6.75 -14.39 -10.97
C ILE A 663 -7.10 -15.86 -11.25
N LEU A 664 -7.05 -16.69 -10.21
CA LEU A 664 -7.60 -18.04 -10.18
C LEU A 664 -9.06 -17.96 -9.75
N ALA A 665 -9.99 -18.11 -10.70
CA ALA A 665 -11.41 -18.21 -10.39
C ALA A 665 -11.72 -19.56 -9.73
N ILE A 666 -12.41 -19.51 -8.59
CA ILE A 666 -12.97 -20.69 -7.92
C ILE A 666 -14.47 -20.74 -8.26
N ASP A 667 -14.97 -21.90 -8.66
CA ASP A 667 -16.40 -22.05 -8.97
C ASP A 667 -17.22 -21.88 -7.68
N VAL A 668 -18.01 -20.80 -7.61
CA VAL A 668 -18.85 -20.46 -6.44
C VAL A 668 -19.95 -21.49 -6.15
N ALA A 669 -20.17 -22.47 -7.02
CA ALA A 669 -21.06 -23.60 -6.76
C ALA A 669 -20.55 -24.57 -5.66
N VAL A 670 -19.33 -24.37 -5.13
CA VAL A 670 -18.52 -25.46 -4.60
C VAL A 670 -18.47 -25.64 -3.07
N PRO A 671 -18.75 -24.66 -2.16
CA PRO A 671 -20.11 -24.14 -1.90
C PRO A 671 -20.11 -22.78 -1.11
N GLN A 672 -21.10 -22.55 -0.23
CA GLN A 672 -21.00 -21.72 0.99
C GLN A 672 -21.12 -22.53 2.31
N ASP A 673 -21.36 -23.85 2.21
CA ASP A 673 -21.67 -24.75 3.34
C ASP A 673 -20.44 -25.45 3.98
N HIS A 674 -19.22 -25.11 3.57
CA HIS A 674 -17.98 -25.73 4.08
C HIS A 674 -17.37 -24.95 5.24
N ALA A 675 -16.73 -25.66 6.17
CA ALA A 675 -16.08 -25.05 7.32
C ALA A 675 -14.84 -24.22 6.93
N TYR A 676 -14.25 -24.51 5.77
CA TYR A 676 -13.23 -23.72 5.10
C TYR A 676 -13.09 -24.10 3.62
N ILE A 677 -12.48 -23.22 2.82
CA ILE A 677 -11.87 -23.58 1.52
C ILE A 677 -10.40 -23.18 1.57
N ARG A 678 -9.49 -24.15 1.42
CA ARG A 678 -8.04 -23.93 1.29
C ARG A 678 -7.65 -23.97 -0.18
N VAL A 679 -6.81 -23.02 -0.59
CA VAL A 679 -6.23 -22.91 -1.92
C VAL A 679 -4.72 -23.00 -1.78
N THR A 680 -4.10 -24.01 -2.38
CA THR A 680 -2.67 -24.30 -2.25
C THR A 680 -1.99 -24.29 -3.62
N LEU A 681 -0.87 -23.58 -3.74
CA LEU A 681 0.01 -23.63 -4.91
C LEU A 681 1.07 -24.73 -4.78
N LEU A 682 1.33 -25.45 -5.86
CA LEU A 682 2.18 -26.64 -5.92
C LEU A 682 3.02 -26.64 -7.21
N ASN A 683 4.10 -27.43 -7.25
CA ASN A 683 4.86 -27.76 -8.47
C ASN A 683 5.17 -26.57 -9.42
N PRO A 684 5.83 -25.48 -8.95
CA PRO A 684 6.09 -24.32 -9.79
C PRO A 684 7.04 -24.66 -10.96
N VAL A 685 6.81 -24.01 -12.11
CA VAL A 685 7.57 -24.16 -13.36
C VAL A 685 8.05 -22.78 -13.80
N ASN A 686 9.37 -22.64 -13.97
CA ASN A 686 10.07 -21.34 -14.10
C ASN A 686 9.77 -20.36 -12.94
N ALA A 687 9.34 -20.88 -11.79
CA ALA A 687 9.13 -20.11 -10.58
C ALA A 687 9.60 -20.85 -9.31
N GLU A 688 9.76 -20.08 -8.24
CA GLU A 688 9.94 -20.53 -6.85
C GLU A 688 8.70 -20.08 -6.05
N LEU A 689 8.15 -20.94 -5.19
CA LEU A 689 7.15 -20.53 -4.21
C LEU A 689 7.86 -19.82 -3.03
N SER A 690 8.37 -18.62 -3.33
CA SER A 690 9.18 -17.76 -2.45
C SER A 690 8.33 -16.96 -1.45
N ASP A 691 7.00 -17.03 -1.57
CA ASP A 691 6.03 -16.30 -0.76
C ASP A 691 4.83 -17.20 -0.42
N ARG A 692 3.74 -16.64 0.13
CA ARG A 692 2.55 -17.36 0.56
C ARG A 692 2.01 -18.31 -0.52
N ALA A 693 2.12 -19.61 -0.30
CA ALA A 693 1.58 -20.66 -1.17
C ALA A 693 0.16 -21.10 -0.81
N GLU A 694 -0.37 -20.71 0.36
CA GLU A 694 -1.69 -21.14 0.86
C GLU A 694 -2.58 -19.94 1.24
N LEU A 695 -3.86 -20.00 0.86
CA LEU A 695 -4.92 -19.07 1.26
C LEU A 695 -6.13 -19.84 1.78
N LEU A 696 -6.78 -19.31 2.82
CA LEU A 696 -7.93 -19.94 3.46
C LEU A 696 -9.17 -19.02 3.40
N PHE A 697 -10.25 -19.47 2.80
CA PHE A 697 -11.57 -18.85 2.94
C PHE A 697 -12.31 -19.46 4.13
N LEU A 698 -12.85 -18.62 5.00
CA LEU A 698 -13.56 -19.01 6.22
C LEU A 698 -14.98 -18.46 6.22
N PRO A 699 -15.98 -19.16 6.80
CA PRO A 699 -17.34 -18.66 6.90
C PRO A 699 -17.41 -17.27 7.51
N ASP A 700 -18.23 -16.39 6.91
CA ASP A 700 -18.45 -14.97 7.30
C ASP A 700 -19.00 -14.78 8.73
N THR A 701 -19.10 -15.83 9.53
CA THR A 701 -19.69 -15.87 10.86
C THR A 701 -18.71 -15.40 11.92
N ARG A 702 -18.78 -14.12 12.29
CA ARG A 702 -18.19 -13.63 13.54
C ARG A 702 -19.09 -13.96 14.73
N THR A 703 -18.48 -14.36 15.83
CA THR A 703 -19.17 -14.69 17.09
C THR A 703 -19.26 -13.44 17.96
N THR A 704 -20.47 -12.97 18.27
CA THR A 704 -20.67 -11.84 19.19
C THR A 704 -20.21 -12.22 20.62
N ILE A 705 -19.18 -11.52 21.12
CA ILE A 705 -18.68 -11.60 22.50
C ILE A 705 -19.48 -10.66 23.41
N ILE A 706 -19.72 -9.43 22.95
CA ILE A 706 -20.50 -8.42 23.65
C ILE A 706 -21.61 -7.98 22.68
N PRO A 707 -22.89 -8.32 22.92
CA PRO A 707 -23.99 -7.83 22.11
C PRO A 707 -24.29 -6.36 22.39
N THR A 708 -24.93 -5.68 21.44
CA THR A 708 -25.59 -4.39 21.65
C THR A 708 -26.58 -4.44 22.82
N GLY A 709 -26.82 -3.30 23.45
CA GLY A 709 -27.64 -3.20 24.66
C GLY A 709 -27.01 -3.85 25.91
N SER A 710 -25.71 -4.18 25.87
CA SER A 710 -24.99 -4.76 27.00
C SER A 710 -24.95 -3.83 28.21
N VAL A 711 -24.80 -4.39 29.42
CA VAL A 711 -24.60 -3.58 30.63
C VAL A 711 -23.15 -3.09 30.71
N TRP A 712 -22.97 -1.77 30.78
CA TRP A 712 -21.69 -1.10 30.93
C TRP A 712 -21.57 -0.48 32.32
N LYS A 713 -20.34 -0.43 32.84
CA LYS A 713 -19.93 0.43 33.94
C LYS A 713 -19.64 1.82 33.37
N TYR A 714 -20.10 2.89 34.01
CA TYR A 714 -19.90 4.25 33.50
C TYR A 714 -19.54 5.29 34.57
N TRP A 715 -18.88 6.35 34.12
CA TRP A 715 -18.53 7.53 34.91
C TRP A 715 -18.76 8.82 34.11
N ASP A 716 -19.57 9.70 34.69
CA ASP A 716 -20.23 10.84 34.06
C ASP A 716 -20.09 12.15 34.87
N LYS A 717 -19.13 12.23 35.80
CA LYS A 717 -19.14 13.23 36.89
C LYS A 717 -18.14 14.39 36.75
N ASP A 718 -17.79 14.78 35.53
CA ASP A 718 -16.81 15.84 35.26
C ASP A 718 -15.45 15.65 35.98
N VAL A 719 -14.84 14.46 35.88
CA VAL A 719 -13.56 14.14 36.54
C VAL A 719 -12.68 13.26 35.66
N ASP A 720 -11.50 13.78 35.32
CA ASP A 720 -10.39 13.05 34.69
C ASP A 720 -10.06 11.75 35.44
N GLN A 721 -10.12 10.62 34.74
CA GLN A 721 -9.77 9.29 35.26
C GLN A 721 -8.30 8.92 34.98
N GLY A 722 -7.52 9.80 34.35
CA GLY A 722 -6.18 9.53 33.85
C GLY A 722 -6.18 8.42 32.79
N THR A 723 -5.14 7.59 32.77
CA THR A 723 -5.05 6.41 31.88
C THR A 723 -5.36 5.09 32.56
N ALA A 724 -5.28 5.02 33.90
CA ALA A 724 -5.39 3.77 34.65
C ALA A 724 -6.76 3.09 34.52
N TRP A 725 -7.83 3.82 34.20
CA TRP A 725 -9.17 3.26 33.96
C TRP A 725 -9.26 2.41 32.67
N ARG A 726 -8.22 2.39 31.82
CA ARG A 726 -8.15 1.52 30.64
C ARG A 726 -7.70 0.10 31.00
N GLU A 727 -7.11 -0.08 32.19
CA GLU A 727 -6.47 -1.32 32.65
C GLU A 727 -7.41 -2.27 33.42
N LEU A 728 -7.27 -3.58 33.20
CA LEU A 728 -8.10 -4.63 33.82
C LEU A 728 -8.11 -4.62 35.37
N THR A 729 -7.03 -4.10 35.97
CA THR A 729 -6.78 -4.09 37.42
C THR A 729 -7.36 -2.89 38.17
N PHE A 730 -7.94 -1.91 37.48
CA PHE A 730 -8.53 -0.72 38.09
C PHE A 730 -9.82 -1.04 38.87
N ASP A 731 -10.01 -0.34 39.99
CA ASP A 731 -11.18 -0.48 40.87
C ASP A 731 -12.35 0.42 40.40
N ASP A 732 -13.27 -0.16 39.64
CA ASP A 732 -14.52 0.48 39.17
C ASP A 732 -15.72 0.27 40.12
N SER A 733 -15.48 -0.11 41.38
CA SER A 733 -16.56 -0.38 42.35
C SER A 733 -17.44 0.84 42.63
N ALA A 734 -16.89 2.06 42.48
CA ALA A 734 -17.60 3.33 42.62
C ALA A 734 -18.34 3.80 41.35
N TRP A 735 -18.16 3.13 40.21
CA TRP A 735 -18.80 3.48 38.94
C TRP A 735 -20.24 2.96 38.90
N ALA A 736 -21.14 3.74 38.31
CA ALA A 736 -22.52 3.33 38.07
C ALA A 736 -22.58 2.28 36.95
N SER A 737 -23.72 1.63 36.75
CA SER A 737 -23.86 0.66 35.65
C SER A 737 -25.30 0.55 35.14
N GLY A 738 -25.46 0.47 33.83
CA GLY A 738 -26.76 0.31 33.17
C GLY A 738 -26.62 -0.30 31.77
N PRO A 739 -27.71 -0.82 31.18
CA PRO A 739 -27.73 -1.27 29.79
C PRO A 739 -27.47 -0.11 28.83
N ALA A 740 -26.76 -0.39 27.74
CA ALA A 740 -26.78 0.47 26.58
C ALA A 740 -28.19 0.45 25.91
N GLU A 741 -28.60 1.47 25.19
CA GLU A 741 -27.90 2.74 24.94
C GLU A 741 -27.68 3.57 26.22
N LEU A 742 -26.47 4.10 26.40
CA LEU A 742 -26.16 5.06 27.46
C LEU A 742 -25.98 6.45 26.86
N GLY A 743 -26.65 7.46 27.43
CA GLY A 743 -26.69 8.75 26.77
C GLY A 743 -27.56 9.81 27.44
N TYR A 744 -27.88 10.86 26.69
CA TYR A 744 -28.95 11.82 26.98
C TYR A 744 -29.32 12.57 25.70
N GLY A 745 -30.53 13.12 25.64
CA GLY A 745 -30.95 14.11 24.62
C GLY A 745 -32.11 13.64 23.75
N ASP A 746 -32.08 12.39 23.31
CA ASP A 746 -32.94 11.87 22.24
C ASP A 746 -34.15 11.07 22.74
N GLY A 747 -34.05 10.49 23.93
CA GLY A 747 -35.14 9.74 24.55
C GLY A 747 -35.27 8.29 24.08
N ASP A 748 -34.29 7.75 23.35
CA ASP A 748 -34.13 6.32 23.07
C ASP A 748 -33.19 5.62 24.09
N GLU A 749 -32.63 6.36 25.05
CA GLU A 749 -31.58 5.86 25.94
C GLU A 749 -32.12 4.85 26.98
N ALA A 750 -31.51 3.67 27.04
CA ALA A 750 -31.83 2.68 28.07
C ALA A 750 -31.27 3.08 29.45
N THR A 751 -30.16 3.83 29.47
CA THR A 751 -29.58 4.45 30.67
C THR A 751 -29.24 5.91 30.41
N VAL A 752 -30.01 6.82 31.00
CA VAL A 752 -29.68 8.25 30.99
C VAL A 752 -28.48 8.52 31.91
N ILE A 753 -27.45 9.20 31.40
CA ILE A 753 -26.24 9.63 32.14
C ILE A 753 -26.22 11.15 32.36
N ASP A 754 -25.40 11.63 33.31
CA ASP A 754 -25.27 13.07 33.56
C ASP A 754 -24.26 13.73 32.60
N GLY A 755 -24.77 14.38 31.55
CA GLY A 755 -23.94 15.16 30.63
C GLY A 755 -23.41 16.50 31.18
N GLY A 756 -23.69 16.83 32.44
CA GLY A 756 -23.46 18.18 32.97
C GLY A 756 -24.52 19.19 32.50
N PRO A 757 -24.46 20.44 32.99
CA PRO A 757 -25.46 21.46 32.70
C PRO A 757 -25.59 21.79 31.20
N SER A 758 -26.80 22.19 30.78
CA SER A 758 -27.01 22.66 29.40
C SER A 758 -26.20 23.93 29.12
N ASN A 759 -25.41 23.91 28.03
CA ASN A 759 -24.40 24.91 27.67
C ASN A 759 -23.13 24.93 28.55
N ASP A 760 -22.92 23.87 29.34
CA ASP A 760 -21.72 23.63 30.15
C ASP A 760 -21.49 22.10 30.22
N ARG A 761 -21.55 21.43 29.06
CA ARG A 761 -21.48 19.96 28.97
C ARG A 761 -20.10 19.44 29.39
N ASN A 762 -20.10 18.32 30.09
CA ASN A 762 -18.90 17.55 30.42
C ASN A 762 -18.23 17.11 29.09
N PRO A 763 -16.92 17.38 28.87
CA PRO A 763 -16.27 17.04 27.61
C PRO A 763 -16.26 15.54 27.33
N THR A 764 -16.08 14.71 28.37
CA THR A 764 -15.88 13.25 28.24
C THR A 764 -16.77 12.45 29.20
N ALA A 765 -17.36 11.37 28.69
CA ALA A 765 -17.99 10.30 29.47
C ALA A 765 -17.22 8.97 29.28
N TYR A 766 -17.06 8.20 30.35
CA TYR A 766 -16.28 6.96 30.33
C TYR A 766 -17.15 5.72 30.52
N PHE A 767 -16.86 4.67 29.76
CA PHE A 767 -17.59 3.39 29.76
C PHE A 767 -16.63 2.20 29.82
N ARG A 768 -16.99 1.15 30.55
CA ARG A 768 -16.17 -0.06 30.72
C ARG A 768 -16.97 -1.34 30.82
N ARG A 769 -16.42 -2.44 30.32
CA ARG A 769 -17.02 -3.78 30.43
C ARG A 769 -15.96 -4.88 30.44
N LYS A 770 -16.11 -5.82 31.36
CA LYS A 770 -15.32 -7.06 31.41
C LYS A 770 -15.96 -8.14 30.54
N PHE A 771 -15.13 -8.94 29.87
CA PHE A 771 -15.55 -10.09 29.08
C PHE A 771 -14.55 -11.25 29.24
N GLN A 772 -14.90 -12.44 28.73
CA GLN A 772 -14.08 -13.65 28.85
C GLN A 772 -13.69 -14.14 27.45
N VAL A 773 -12.45 -14.61 27.32
CA VAL A 773 -11.93 -15.30 26.12
C VAL A 773 -11.18 -16.53 26.60
N ASP A 774 -11.78 -17.71 26.46
CA ASP A 774 -11.20 -18.96 26.99
C ASP A 774 -9.84 -19.31 26.35
N ASP A 775 -9.73 -19.09 25.04
CA ASP A 775 -8.53 -19.38 24.25
C ASP A 775 -8.35 -18.32 23.14
N PRO A 776 -7.52 -17.28 23.38
CA PRO A 776 -7.28 -16.23 22.39
C PRO A 776 -6.49 -16.73 21.18
N SER A 777 -5.81 -17.88 21.26
CA SER A 777 -5.09 -18.45 20.10
C SER A 777 -6.04 -18.93 18.99
N ARG A 778 -7.33 -19.10 19.32
CA ARG A 778 -8.41 -19.38 18.37
C ARG A 778 -9.13 -18.13 17.87
N VAL A 779 -8.81 -16.93 18.36
CA VAL A 779 -9.40 -15.68 17.84
C VAL A 779 -8.52 -15.19 16.69
N LEU A 780 -9.12 -14.92 15.54
CA LEU A 780 -8.41 -14.51 14.33
C LEU A 780 -8.41 -13.00 14.14
N SER A 781 -9.55 -12.39 14.40
CA SER A 781 -9.77 -10.95 14.36
C SER A 781 -10.82 -10.56 15.39
N VAL A 782 -10.77 -9.32 15.87
CA VAL A 782 -11.77 -8.74 16.78
C VAL A 782 -12.37 -7.52 16.11
N ARG A 783 -13.70 -7.48 16.02
CA ARG A 783 -14.47 -6.32 15.50
C ARG A 783 -15.05 -5.53 16.65
N VAL A 784 -14.77 -4.24 16.68
CA VAL A 784 -15.50 -3.25 17.47
C VAL A 784 -16.51 -2.57 16.55
N ASN A 785 -17.80 -2.72 16.83
CA ASN A 785 -18.85 -1.88 16.26
C ASN A 785 -19.27 -0.89 17.36
N LEU A 786 -19.07 0.41 17.17
CA LEU A 786 -19.36 1.47 18.14
C LEU A 786 -20.45 2.41 17.60
N ARG A 787 -21.58 2.55 18.30
CA ARG A 787 -22.49 3.69 18.15
C ARG A 787 -21.97 4.80 19.06
N ARG A 788 -21.68 5.96 18.47
CA ARG A 788 -21.26 7.19 19.16
C ARG A 788 -21.95 8.38 18.51
N ASP A 789 -22.15 9.43 19.29
CA ASP A 789 -22.58 10.74 18.81
C ASP A 789 -21.39 11.53 18.23
N ASP A 790 -20.68 12.31 19.05
CA ASP A 790 -19.60 13.20 18.58
C ASP A 790 -18.28 12.43 18.30
N GLY A 791 -17.42 12.19 19.29
CA GLY A 791 -16.12 11.53 19.12
C GLY A 791 -15.87 10.42 20.14
N ALA A 792 -14.95 9.49 19.86
CA ALA A 792 -14.63 8.41 20.80
C ALA A 792 -13.25 7.76 20.62
N VAL A 793 -12.75 7.17 21.71
CA VAL A 793 -11.56 6.31 21.75
C VAL A 793 -11.85 5.02 22.53
N VAL A 794 -11.58 3.87 21.92
CA VAL A 794 -11.80 2.53 22.48
C VAL A 794 -10.46 1.85 22.77
N HIS A 795 -10.38 1.21 23.93
CA HIS A 795 -9.23 0.47 24.41
C HIS A 795 -9.61 -0.96 24.78
N ILE A 796 -8.75 -1.94 24.47
CA ILE A 796 -8.84 -3.32 24.98
C ILE A 796 -7.56 -3.61 25.76
N ASN A 797 -7.70 -4.00 27.03
CA ASN A 797 -6.57 -4.27 27.94
C ASN A 797 -5.48 -3.18 27.92
N GLY A 798 -5.88 -1.90 28.01
CA GLY A 798 -4.96 -0.75 27.97
C GLY A 798 -4.53 -0.28 26.57
N VAL A 799 -4.60 -1.14 25.55
CA VAL A 799 -4.21 -0.82 24.17
C VAL A 799 -5.33 -0.06 23.46
N GLU A 800 -5.05 1.10 22.86
CA GLU A 800 -5.97 1.82 21.99
C GLU A 800 -6.21 0.99 20.71
N VAL A 801 -7.47 0.65 20.42
CA VAL A 801 -7.84 -0.22 19.28
C VAL A 801 -8.74 0.48 18.26
N PHE A 802 -9.38 1.59 18.61
CA PHE A 802 -10.22 2.37 17.70
C PHE A 802 -10.31 3.83 18.15
N ARG A 803 -10.16 4.76 17.21
CA ARG A 803 -10.37 6.20 17.38
C ARG A 803 -11.28 6.69 16.26
N THR A 804 -12.34 7.43 16.60
CA THR A 804 -13.28 7.98 15.61
C THR A 804 -13.65 9.42 15.96
N ASN A 805 -13.55 10.31 14.97
CA ASN A 805 -13.84 11.75 15.08
C ASN A 805 -13.14 12.46 16.27
N MET A 806 -11.89 12.06 16.54
CA MET A 806 -11.01 12.70 17.51
C MET A 806 -9.77 13.24 16.80
N PRO A 807 -9.17 14.35 17.29
CA PRO A 807 -7.98 14.92 16.68
C PRO A 807 -6.77 13.97 16.71
N ALA A 808 -5.81 14.26 15.84
CA ALA A 808 -4.49 13.61 15.89
C ALA A 808 -3.75 13.97 17.20
N GLY A 809 -2.80 13.12 17.61
CA GLY A 809 -2.00 13.33 18.80
C GLY A 809 -2.63 12.81 20.11
N PRO A 810 -2.13 13.25 21.29
CA PRO A 810 -2.59 12.77 22.58
C PRO A 810 -4.00 13.24 22.93
N ILE A 811 -4.89 12.30 23.28
CA ILE A 811 -6.24 12.59 23.79
C ILE A 811 -6.20 12.68 25.31
N VAL A 812 -6.73 13.77 25.86
CA VAL A 812 -6.88 14.01 27.30
C VAL A 812 -8.35 14.30 27.65
N TYR A 813 -8.69 14.29 28.94
CA TYR A 813 -10.06 14.48 29.42
C TYR A 813 -10.78 15.75 28.89
N GLU A 814 -10.04 16.84 28.66
CA GLU A 814 -10.57 18.12 28.17
C GLU A 814 -10.58 18.22 26.63
N THR A 815 -10.17 17.17 25.91
CA THR A 815 -10.17 17.15 24.43
C THR A 815 -11.60 17.03 23.91
N TRP A 816 -11.97 17.87 22.94
CA TRP A 816 -13.23 17.79 22.21
C TRP A 816 -13.06 16.97 20.93
N ALA A 817 -14.16 16.40 20.42
CA ALA A 817 -14.24 15.77 19.11
C ALA A 817 -13.93 16.76 17.96
N SER A 818 -13.47 16.25 16.82
CA SER A 818 -13.03 17.07 15.68
C SER A 818 -14.18 17.80 14.97
N SER A 819 -15.35 17.19 14.93
CA SER A 819 -16.62 17.80 14.48
C SER A 819 -17.79 17.26 15.30
N SER A 820 -18.98 17.81 15.09
CA SER A 820 -20.19 17.12 15.56
C SER A 820 -20.45 15.82 14.80
N GLY A 821 -21.25 14.93 15.39
CA GLY A 821 -21.84 13.76 14.74
C GLY A 821 -22.62 14.11 13.46
N THR A 822 -22.74 13.14 12.54
CA THR A 822 -23.51 13.30 11.29
C THR A 822 -24.52 12.17 11.04
N ASP A 823 -24.45 11.10 11.82
CA ASP A 823 -25.42 9.99 11.84
C ASP A 823 -25.33 9.29 13.22
N GLU A 824 -26.04 9.81 14.23
CA GLU A 824 -25.99 9.29 15.60
C GLU A 824 -26.53 7.85 15.74
N ASN A 825 -27.17 7.29 14.70
CA ASN A 825 -27.73 5.94 14.69
C ASN A 825 -26.80 4.90 14.02
N ALA A 826 -25.69 5.33 13.43
CA ALA A 826 -24.75 4.45 12.77
C ALA A 826 -23.81 3.75 13.76
N PHE A 827 -23.47 2.49 13.45
CA PHE A 827 -22.32 1.81 14.06
C PHE A 827 -21.08 2.05 13.20
N TYR A 828 -20.06 2.65 13.80
CA TYR A 828 -18.72 2.79 13.21
C TYR A 828 -17.91 1.53 13.53
N THR A 829 -17.24 0.96 12.53
CA THR A 829 -16.61 -0.36 12.62
C THR A 829 -15.09 -0.27 12.54
N GLN A 830 -14.40 -1.00 13.41
CA GLN A 830 -12.95 -1.19 13.37
C GLN A 830 -12.59 -2.64 13.67
N ASP A 831 -11.74 -3.23 12.84
CA ASP A 831 -11.11 -4.53 13.12
C ASP A 831 -9.74 -4.33 13.77
N THR A 832 -9.40 -5.20 14.72
CA THR A 832 -8.12 -5.19 15.44
C THR A 832 -7.56 -6.59 15.64
N ALA A 833 -6.24 -6.67 15.85
CA ALA A 833 -5.51 -7.92 15.94
C ALA A 833 -5.82 -8.66 17.26
N PRO A 834 -5.86 -10.01 17.27
CA PRO A 834 -6.18 -10.80 18.46
C PRO A 834 -5.12 -10.70 19.57
N SER A 835 -3.94 -10.14 19.28
CA SER A 835 -2.87 -9.88 20.25
C SER A 835 -3.25 -8.91 21.37
N VAL A 836 -4.34 -8.15 21.23
CA VAL A 836 -4.90 -7.34 22.33
C VAL A 836 -5.63 -8.17 23.39
N LEU A 837 -5.93 -9.44 23.11
CA LEU A 837 -6.63 -10.36 24.01
C LEU A 837 -5.67 -11.20 24.85
N VAL A 838 -6.09 -11.50 26.08
CA VAL A 838 -5.44 -12.48 26.96
C VAL A 838 -6.38 -13.64 27.27
N ALA A 839 -5.83 -14.79 27.69
CA ALA A 839 -6.65 -15.92 28.12
C ALA A 839 -7.35 -15.63 29.45
N GLY A 840 -8.67 -15.86 29.50
CA GLY A 840 -9.53 -15.56 30.64
C GLY A 840 -10.16 -14.17 30.57
N GLU A 841 -10.05 -13.40 31.66
CA GLU A 841 -10.73 -12.11 31.79
C GLU A 841 -10.02 -11.00 31.02
N ASN A 842 -10.79 -10.25 30.24
CA ASN A 842 -10.37 -9.11 29.44
C ASN A 842 -11.23 -7.88 29.80
N ILE A 843 -10.72 -6.68 29.53
CA ILE A 843 -11.47 -5.43 29.64
C ILE A 843 -11.55 -4.72 28.28
N ILE A 844 -12.73 -4.18 27.96
CA ILE A 844 -12.91 -3.14 26.96
C ILE A 844 -13.36 -1.84 27.66
N ALA A 845 -12.80 -0.71 27.23
CA ALA A 845 -12.95 0.59 27.87
C ALA A 845 -13.06 1.69 26.79
N CYS A 846 -14.07 2.55 26.87
CA CYS A 846 -14.35 3.60 25.90
C CYS A 846 -14.44 4.97 26.60
N GLU A 847 -13.87 6.00 25.98
CA GLU A 847 -14.11 7.41 26.30
C GLU A 847 -14.86 8.03 25.12
N VAL A 848 -16.03 8.61 25.37
CA VAL A 848 -16.84 9.33 24.38
C VAL A 848 -16.72 10.82 24.68
N HIS A 849 -16.34 11.58 23.67
CA HIS A 849 -16.04 13.00 23.74
C HIS A 849 -17.07 13.80 22.97
N GLN A 850 -17.52 14.90 23.57
CA GLN A 850 -18.36 15.91 22.93
C GLN A 850 -17.55 16.76 21.94
N ALA A 851 -18.20 17.37 20.95
CA ALA A 851 -17.59 18.33 20.04
C ALA A 851 -17.52 19.74 20.64
N ASN A 852 -18.40 20.06 21.61
CA ASN A 852 -18.41 21.35 22.32
C ASN A 852 -19.30 21.33 23.57
N ALA A 853 -19.10 22.31 24.46
CA ALA A 853 -19.87 22.48 25.69
C ALA A 853 -21.37 22.80 25.49
N THR A 854 -21.83 23.02 24.25
CA THR A 854 -23.23 23.29 23.90
C THR A 854 -23.96 22.12 23.25
N SER A 855 -23.32 20.93 23.16
CA SER A 855 -23.97 19.75 22.59
C SER A 855 -25.30 19.40 23.27
N SER A 856 -26.27 19.02 22.46
CA SER A 856 -27.63 18.68 22.90
C SER A 856 -27.67 17.35 23.63
N ASP A 857 -26.83 16.42 23.20
CA ASP A 857 -27.04 14.97 23.26
C ASP A 857 -25.73 14.19 23.51
N LEU A 858 -25.84 12.87 23.71
CA LEU A 858 -24.74 11.90 23.70
C LEU A 858 -25.35 10.51 23.49
N SER A 859 -24.78 9.71 22.60
CA SER A 859 -25.13 8.30 22.39
C SER A 859 -23.94 7.37 22.58
N PHE A 860 -24.13 6.22 23.24
CA PHE A 860 -23.13 5.13 23.36
C PHE A 860 -23.78 3.74 23.42
N ASP A 861 -23.43 2.90 22.43
CA ASP A 861 -23.54 1.43 22.50
C ASP A 861 -22.35 0.80 21.77
N LEU A 862 -21.96 -0.42 22.14
CA LEU A 862 -20.82 -1.12 21.55
C LEU A 862 -21.08 -2.62 21.46
N GLU A 863 -20.98 -3.17 20.25
CA GLU A 863 -20.87 -4.59 20.00
C GLU A 863 -19.41 -5.01 19.81
N LEU A 864 -19.01 -6.10 20.45
CA LEU A 864 -17.71 -6.75 20.23
C LEU A 864 -17.95 -8.12 19.61
N GLN A 865 -17.41 -8.36 18.42
CA GLN A 865 -17.44 -9.66 17.76
C GLN A 865 -16.02 -10.21 17.58
N ALA A 866 -15.88 -11.53 17.55
CA ALA A 866 -14.63 -12.20 17.21
C ALA A 866 -14.84 -13.19 16.07
N GLU A 867 -13.93 -13.14 15.10
CA GLU A 867 -13.75 -14.25 14.18
C GLU A 867 -12.99 -15.37 14.90
N LEU A 868 -13.50 -16.59 14.85
CA LEU A 868 -12.89 -17.75 15.50
C LEU A 868 -12.33 -18.68 14.43
N ASP A 869 -11.18 -19.30 14.70
CA ASP A 869 -10.65 -20.36 13.83
C ASP A 869 -11.63 -21.55 13.82
N PRO A 870 -12.27 -21.85 12.67
CA PRO A 870 -13.17 -22.99 12.56
C PRO A 870 -12.40 -24.30 12.48
N MET A 871 -11.08 -24.28 12.26
CA MET A 871 -10.23 -25.41 12.62
C MET A 871 -10.02 -25.41 14.14
N PRO A 872 -10.55 -26.41 14.89
CA PRO A 872 -9.67 -27.05 15.85
C PRO A 872 -8.44 -27.51 15.07
N PRO A 873 -7.21 -27.18 15.50
CA PRO A 873 -6.05 -27.34 14.64
C PRO A 873 -5.90 -28.82 14.30
N ALA A 874 -5.81 -29.09 12.99
CA ALA A 874 -6.08 -30.41 12.43
C ALA A 874 -5.00 -31.40 12.86
N PRO A 875 -5.35 -32.61 13.36
CA PRO A 875 -4.35 -33.59 13.77
C PRO A 875 -3.37 -33.89 12.64
N GLY A 876 -2.08 -33.70 12.91
CA GLY A 876 -1.04 -33.74 11.90
C GLY A 876 0.28 -33.15 12.37
N PHE A 877 1.31 -33.22 11.53
CA PHE A 877 2.68 -32.85 11.86
C PHE A 877 3.46 -32.39 10.63
N ILE A 878 4.66 -31.87 10.86
CA ILE A 878 5.71 -31.72 9.85
C ILE A 878 6.75 -32.81 10.16
N ARG A 879 7.06 -33.66 9.18
CA ARG A 879 8.01 -34.76 9.36
C ARG A 879 9.41 -34.19 9.61
N GLY A 880 10.02 -34.56 10.74
CA GLY A 880 11.27 -33.98 11.22
C GLY A 880 11.12 -32.79 12.19
N ASP A 881 9.93 -32.22 12.37
CA ASP A 881 9.62 -31.22 13.42
C ASP A 881 9.34 -31.95 14.74
N ALA A 882 10.39 -32.48 15.34
CA ALA A 882 10.29 -33.27 16.55
C ALA A 882 9.88 -32.44 17.77
N ASN A 883 10.11 -31.13 17.78
CA ASN A 883 9.84 -30.27 18.93
C ASN A 883 8.43 -29.63 18.90
N GLY A 884 7.81 -29.49 17.71
CA GLY A 884 6.48 -28.91 17.50
C GLY A 884 6.42 -27.41 17.19
N ASP A 885 7.55 -26.74 16.95
CA ASP A 885 7.66 -25.29 16.70
C ASP A 885 7.42 -24.89 15.23
N ARG A 886 7.12 -25.86 14.37
CA ARG A 886 6.83 -25.73 12.92
C ARG A 886 8.06 -25.44 12.07
N ARG A 887 9.26 -25.72 12.57
CA ARG A 887 10.50 -25.74 11.79
C ARG A 887 11.11 -27.14 11.86
N VAL A 888 12.08 -27.37 10.97
CA VAL A 888 12.96 -28.54 11.05
C VAL A 888 14.37 -27.98 11.16
N ASP A 889 14.95 -28.04 12.36
CA ASP A 889 16.28 -27.53 12.66
C ASP A 889 17.08 -28.42 13.65
N ILE A 890 18.16 -27.88 14.20
CA ILE A 890 19.05 -28.61 15.12
C ILE A 890 18.38 -28.98 16.45
N SER A 891 17.34 -28.26 16.86
CA SER A 891 16.58 -28.50 18.10
C SER A 891 15.71 -29.76 18.00
N ASP A 892 15.27 -30.14 16.80
CA ASP A 892 14.55 -31.38 16.54
C ASP A 892 15.44 -32.60 16.70
N VAL A 893 16.66 -32.52 16.17
CA VAL A 893 17.71 -33.53 16.38
C VAL A 893 17.95 -33.74 17.89
N VAL A 894 18.02 -32.65 18.67
CA VAL A 894 18.15 -32.71 20.12
C VAL A 894 16.92 -33.35 20.78
N THR A 895 15.72 -33.11 20.26
CA THR A 895 14.46 -33.66 20.78
C THR A 895 14.33 -35.16 20.49
N ILE A 896 14.61 -35.61 19.27
CA ILE A 896 14.71 -37.04 18.90
C ILE A 896 15.67 -37.76 19.84
N LEU A 897 16.89 -37.23 20.03
CA LEU A 897 17.89 -37.83 20.92
C LEU A 897 17.46 -37.85 22.40
N ARG A 898 16.68 -36.87 22.86
CA ARG A 898 16.12 -36.86 24.22
C ARG A 898 15.02 -37.90 24.42
N VAL A 899 14.17 -38.14 23.42
CA VAL A 899 13.16 -39.19 23.47
C VAL A 899 13.83 -40.57 23.49
N LEU A 900 14.80 -40.80 22.60
CA LEU A 900 15.51 -42.08 22.48
C LEU A 900 16.39 -42.44 23.69
N PHE A 901 17.11 -41.46 24.28
CA PHE A 901 18.16 -41.74 25.28
C PHE A 901 17.97 -41.08 26.65
N ALA A 902 17.04 -40.15 26.79
CA ALA A 902 16.76 -39.45 28.06
C ALA A 902 15.32 -39.65 28.58
N SER A 903 14.56 -40.56 27.96
CA SER A 903 13.17 -40.85 28.31
C SER A 903 12.24 -39.63 28.31
N ALA A 904 12.52 -38.65 27.45
CA ALA A 904 11.55 -37.58 27.20
C ALA A 904 10.27 -38.17 26.57
N GLN A 905 9.11 -37.62 26.91
CA GLN A 905 7.87 -38.01 26.26
C GLN A 905 7.76 -37.29 24.90
N THR A 906 7.15 -37.95 23.93
CA THR A 906 6.66 -37.33 22.69
C THR A 906 5.14 -37.40 22.67
N ASP A 907 4.54 -36.36 22.13
CA ASP A 907 3.13 -36.22 21.76
C ASP A 907 2.89 -36.50 20.25
N CYS A 908 3.96 -36.83 19.51
CA CYS A 908 3.89 -37.16 18.10
C CYS A 908 5.01 -38.13 17.69
N GLY A 909 4.68 -39.40 17.43
CA GLY A 909 5.66 -40.37 16.94
C GLY A 909 6.12 -40.06 15.51
N ASP A 910 5.16 -39.73 14.66
CA ASP A 910 5.29 -39.58 13.21
C ASP A 910 6.25 -38.43 12.83
N ALA A 911 6.27 -37.35 13.65
CA ALA A 911 7.22 -36.24 13.47
C ALA A 911 8.67 -36.61 13.82
N LEU A 912 8.85 -37.59 14.71
CA LEU A 912 10.17 -38.07 15.13
C LEU A 912 10.71 -39.16 14.20
N ASP A 913 9.85 -39.88 13.46
CA ASP A 913 10.26 -40.73 12.33
C ASP A 913 10.51 -39.86 11.08
N ALA A 914 11.60 -39.11 11.15
CA ALA A 914 12.03 -38.18 10.11
C ALA A 914 12.38 -38.89 8.79
N ASN A 915 12.68 -40.20 8.84
CA ASN A 915 13.06 -40.98 7.67
C ASN A 915 11.93 -41.85 7.06
N ASP A 916 10.73 -41.82 7.66
CA ASP A 916 9.50 -42.46 7.15
C ASP A 916 9.63 -44.01 7.09
N SER A 917 10.13 -44.60 8.19
CA SER A 917 10.47 -46.02 8.28
C SER A 917 9.46 -46.89 9.04
N GLY A 918 8.49 -46.28 9.73
CA GLY A 918 7.57 -46.93 10.65
C GLY A 918 8.16 -47.17 12.06
N GLY A 919 9.16 -46.39 12.47
CA GLY A 919 9.82 -46.54 13.76
C GLY A 919 10.86 -45.46 14.09
N MET A 920 10.79 -44.92 15.31
CA MET A 920 11.74 -43.92 15.81
C MET A 920 13.06 -44.56 16.25
N ASP A 921 14.18 -44.27 15.57
CA ASP A 921 15.53 -44.62 16.02
C ASP A 921 16.61 -43.55 15.71
N ILE A 922 17.89 -43.90 15.87
CA ILE A 922 19.00 -42.98 15.64
C ILE A 922 19.12 -42.51 14.17
N ALA A 923 18.58 -43.28 13.23
CA ALA A 923 18.53 -42.95 11.81
C ALA A 923 17.76 -41.66 11.54
N ASP A 924 16.73 -41.33 12.34
CA ASP A 924 15.95 -40.11 12.19
C ASP A 924 16.75 -38.84 12.50
N ALA A 925 17.45 -38.84 13.65
CA ALA A 925 18.35 -37.77 14.01
C ALA A 925 19.48 -37.61 12.97
N VAL A 926 19.95 -38.71 12.37
CA VAL A 926 20.93 -38.67 11.27
C VAL A 926 20.31 -38.15 9.97
N TYR A 927 19.05 -38.47 9.68
CA TYR A 927 18.33 -38.01 8.50
C TYR A 927 18.13 -36.48 8.54
N VAL A 928 17.62 -35.95 9.66
CA VAL A 928 17.48 -34.49 9.86
C VAL A 928 18.84 -33.78 9.76
N LEU A 929 19.89 -34.29 10.39
CA LEU A 929 21.24 -33.73 10.24
C LEU A 929 21.77 -33.78 8.79
N SER A 930 21.44 -34.84 8.05
CA SER A 930 21.85 -35.00 6.65
C SER A 930 21.12 -33.99 5.74
N TYR A 931 19.82 -33.81 5.95
CA TYR A 931 19.02 -32.78 5.29
C TYR A 931 19.58 -31.38 5.56
N LEU A 932 19.78 -31.02 6.84
CA LEU A 932 20.22 -29.69 7.26
C LEU A 932 21.66 -29.32 6.84
N PHE A 933 22.60 -30.27 6.86
CA PHE A 933 24.03 -29.95 6.77
C PHE A 933 24.82 -30.74 5.71
N ALA A 934 24.24 -31.78 5.10
CA ALA A 934 24.94 -32.65 4.14
C ALA A 934 24.31 -32.69 2.75
N GLY A 935 23.24 -31.91 2.49
CA GLY A 935 22.51 -31.94 1.22
C GLY A 935 21.74 -33.23 1.00
N GLY A 936 21.27 -33.86 2.08
CA GLY A 936 20.36 -35.00 2.03
C GLY A 936 18.99 -34.62 1.46
N PRO A 937 18.18 -35.62 1.06
CA PRO A 937 16.80 -35.37 0.65
C PRO A 937 15.97 -34.75 1.79
N PRO A 938 14.96 -33.91 1.48
CA PRO A 938 14.01 -33.44 2.48
C PRO A 938 13.19 -34.62 3.07
N PRO A 939 12.64 -34.48 4.29
CA PRO A 939 11.69 -35.44 4.84
C PRO A 939 10.54 -35.73 3.87
N ALA A 940 10.06 -36.97 3.90
CA ALA A 940 8.86 -37.36 3.14
C ALA A 940 7.62 -36.61 3.66
N PRO A 941 6.57 -36.42 2.84
CA PRO A 941 5.34 -35.78 3.30
C PRO A 941 4.79 -36.44 4.57
N PRO A 942 4.19 -35.69 5.51
CA PRO A 942 3.90 -34.25 5.44
C PRO A 942 5.12 -33.36 5.75
N PHE A 943 5.66 -32.68 4.72
CA PHE A 943 6.78 -31.75 4.79
C PHE A 943 6.81 -30.92 3.49
N PRO A 944 7.17 -29.62 3.51
CA PRO A 944 7.42 -28.77 4.68
C PRO A 944 6.13 -28.30 5.37
N LEU A 945 4.97 -28.52 4.74
CA LEU A 945 3.67 -28.17 5.30
C LEU A 945 3.13 -29.28 6.20
N ARG A 946 2.34 -28.86 7.18
CA ARG A 946 1.72 -29.77 8.15
C ARG A 946 0.61 -30.61 7.50
N GLY A 947 0.58 -31.90 7.81
CA GLY A 947 -0.44 -32.82 7.28
C GLY A 947 -0.55 -34.12 8.08
N GLN A 948 -1.34 -35.06 7.57
CA GLN A 948 -1.40 -36.43 8.09
C GLN A 948 -0.28 -37.27 7.48
N ASP A 949 0.07 -38.39 8.12
CA ASP A 949 0.99 -39.35 7.52
C ASP A 949 0.34 -39.97 6.26
N PRO A 950 0.96 -39.86 5.06
CA PRO A 950 0.51 -40.54 3.86
C PRO A 950 0.85 -42.04 3.86
N THR A 951 1.76 -42.48 4.74
CA THR A 951 2.08 -43.89 4.96
C THR A 951 1.29 -44.44 6.15
N ALA A 952 1.28 -45.76 6.29
CA ALA A 952 0.49 -46.44 7.32
C ALA A 952 1.39 -47.34 8.17
N ASP A 953 1.56 -46.96 9.43
CA ASP A 953 2.37 -47.67 10.43
C ASP A 953 1.64 -47.79 11.80
N GLU A 954 2.40 -48.00 12.87
CA GLU A 954 1.88 -48.06 14.27
C GLU A 954 2.22 -46.80 15.09
N LEU A 955 2.83 -45.77 14.49
CA LEU A 955 3.07 -44.49 15.12
C LEU A 955 1.78 -43.65 15.13
N THR A 956 1.75 -42.63 15.99
CA THR A 956 0.61 -41.71 16.07
C THR A 956 1.06 -40.30 16.42
N CYS A 957 0.48 -39.31 15.74
CA CYS A 957 0.54 -37.92 16.16
C CYS A 957 -0.72 -37.45 16.92
N GLU A 958 -0.57 -37.12 18.21
CA GLU A 958 -1.64 -36.52 19.01
C GLU A 958 -1.63 -34.98 18.98
N ARG A 959 -0.57 -34.36 18.40
CA ARG A 959 -0.49 -32.90 18.21
C ARG A 959 -1.69 -32.38 17.45
N ARG A 960 -2.37 -31.41 18.05
CA ARG A 960 -3.49 -30.67 17.47
C ARG A 960 -3.00 -29.31 17.02
#